data_AF-A0A1W1I3G7-F1
#
_entry.id   AF-A0A1W1I3G7-F1
#
_cell.length_a   1.000
_cell.length_b   1.000
_cell.length_c   1.000
_cell.angle_alpha   90.00
_cell.angle_beta   90.00
_cell.angle_gamma   90.00
#
_symmetry.space_group_name_H-M   'P 1'
#
loop_
_entity.id
_entity.type
_entity.pdbx_description
1 polymer ?
#
loop_
_entity_poly.entity_id
_entity_poly.type
_entity_poly.pdbx_seq_one_letter_code
_entity_poly.pdbx_strand_id
1 'polypeptide(L)'
;MADTTVRHFLPWVRHGTANAITTIDSLSRNQPAQVSISAKITLNALDLPPTELRLYGPGDVTALDPSQIVRMEPRPHTTTFESNLFPHIEFDRPDVPWLFTPAKTGSNDQLRPWIVLAVVKPQEGIRLGRRRGLALPVLDIRAPARPDAELPNLQESWAWTHAEIIGSSADSTSTLKAALEGAPERTVSRLLCPRRLEPLTAYTACVIPAFEVGRKTGLGLPLSDADLAELAPAWVPNAAEVLLPVYYSWTFSTGQLGDFEFLIDQLKTPRPIPAEVGIRPLDIGHPGFGLPDRPDSIISMHGVLLPVRTDPAPVSAVPDALRSSLAKILNAPEEARANPSNDLIVAPPIYGGPYADIRRVELPTTASHSWVHELNLDPRHRIAAALGTRIVQEDQEFLMASAWEQLPAIQQINRDRRLRQLAQVTRTATFEKHVRPLSPDALLQIVGPSLAKLHATTEGMGTVADEIGSSTFPTFSRTVLRRVARSRGPLNRRALPSSNLNTHPPRPLVKLLDQPRQPVSNAAVPRDTGMISIMRISGGAKTPLVDAKKLTPSTVQKTQGISYTSVLGHWMRRRGSAVFRQAAVDHLNSIRPIRLRAKSLSSVNIRTLFADLSPLSPRKVTPTSTVRPQTDEEPLAAIPQFPHPMSERLIALAPDMLLPGLERVEPNSVALVEPNMRFIEAFMVGLNHEMGRELLWREYPTDLRGTFFRKFWDQRGAPENSPSLALAPLTEWNRTLGNNATQRSGKLPLIVLIRSELFRRYPTSIVYAAAAIGQPTALRPDHANAQTVRYPLFRGFTEPDITFFGFDLTKAQIVGGAQGDGGLGYFLIIQQQPGEPSFGLDLGDAIKVGDTPVPIESWNDLTWRHLVRSEAELMTLSHVRVALGQPSLPDTSANRSEARWGTNAAHMACITLQHPVRFAIHANQLPLTGS
;
A
#
# COMPACT_ATOMS: atom_id res chain seq x y z
N MET A 1 -14.03 5.62 10.35
CA MET A 1 -13.70 4.98 11.65
C MET A 1 -12.47 5.66 12.20
N ALA A 2 -12.64 6.62 13.13
CA ALA A 2 -11.55 7.31 13.84
C ALA A 2 -12.05 8.09 15.09
N ASP A 3 -13.20 7.74 15.67
CA ASP A 3 -13.88 8.62 16.66
C ASP A 3 -13.88 8.07 18.10
N THR A 4 -13.01 7.10 18.42
CA THR A 4 -12.88 6.51 19.76
C THR A 4 -11.53 6.77 20.42
N THR A 5 -10.59 7.43 19.73
CA THR A 5 -9.27 7.74 20.28
C THR A 5 -9.33 9.03 21.10
N VAL A 6 -8.97 8.95 22.37
CA VAL A 6 -8.97 10.06 23.32
C VAL A 6 -7.57 10.29 23.86
N ARG A 7 -7.20 11.56 24.05
CA ARG A 7 -5.94 11.95 24.68
C ARG A 7 -6.19 12.20 26.17
N HIS A 8 -5.44 11.50 27.01
CA HIS A 8 -5.45 11.69 28.46
C HIS A 8 -4.21 12.48 28.85
N PHE A 9 -4.38 13.65 29.46
CA PHE A 9 -3.27 14.48 29.93
C PHE A 9 -3.00 14.24 31.41
N LEU A 10 -1.73 14.08 31.76
CA LEU A 10 -1.25 13.92 33.13
C LEU A 10 -0.34 15.11 33.48
N PRO A 11 -0.53 15.74 34.66
CA PRO A 11 0.24 16.92 35.03
C PRO A 11 1.70 16.59 35.35
N TRP A 12 2.00 15.33 35.69
CA TRP A 12 3.33 14.79 35.90
C TRP A 12 3.30 13.25 35.86
N VAL A 13 4.45 12.63 35.55
CA VAL A 13 4.64 11.17 35.63
C VAL A 13 5.97 10.85 36.30
N ARG A 14 5.97 9.80 37.13
CA ARG A 14 7.17 9.24 37.78
C ARG A 14 7.16 7.73 37.79
N HIS A 15 8.35 7.16 37.66
CA HIS A 15 8.57 5.72 37.77
C HIS A 15 9.64 5.39 38.80
N GLY A 16 9.57 4.15 39.29
CA GLY A 16 10.59 3.58 40.17
C GLY A 16 10.75 4.30 41.51
N THR A 17 11.99 4.47 41.94
CA THR A 17 12.38 4.98 43.27
C THR A 17 12.02 6.45 43.50
N ALA A 18 11.83 7.25 42.44
CA ALA A 18 11.42 8.65 42.53
C ALA A 18 10.03 8.83 43.19
N ASN A 19 9.20 7.78 43.22
CA ASN A 19 7.91 7.78 43.91
C ASN A 19 8.05 7.82 45.44
N ALA A 20 9.24 7.54 46.00
CA ALA A 20 9.50 7.59 47.44
C ALA A 20 9.92 8.99 47.94
N ILE A 21 10.06 9.97 47.05
CA ILE A 21 10.41 11.36 47.44
C ILE A 21 9.28 11.97 48.27
N THR A 22 9.60 12.47 49.47
CA THR A 22 8.63 13.06 50.40
C THR A 22 8.64 14.59 50.43
N THR A 23 9.75 15.22 50.05
CA THR A 23 9.92 16.68 49.97
C THR A 23 8.91 17.29 48.99
N ILE A 24 8.08 18.23 49.43
CA ILE A 24 7.08 18.87 48.56
C ILE A 24 7.71 20.02 47.75
N ASP A 25 7.34 20.15 46.49
CA ASP A 25 7.69 21.32 45.68
C ASP A 25 6.85 22.51 46.11
N SER A 26 7.47 23.47 46.80
CA SER A 26 6.82 24.71 47.25
C SER A 26 6.62 25.74 46.12
N LEU A 27 7.00 25.42 44.87
CA LEU A 27 7.10 26.33 43.72
C LEU A 27 8.07 27.51 43.95
N SER A 28 8.87 27.42 45.02
CA SER A 28 9.91 28.36 45.37
C SER A 28 11.27 27.65 45.44
N ARG A 29 12.30 28.34 45.95
CA ARG A 29 13.63 27.73 46.18
C ARG A 29 13.74 26.95 47.50
N ASN A 30 12.71 27.02 48.36
CA ASN A 30 12.74 26.59 49.77
C ASN A 30 12.62 25.07 49.97
N GLN A 31 13.44 24.30 49.25
CA GLN A 31 13.58 22.86 49.37
C GLN A 31 14.94 22.42 48.82
N PRO A 32 15.48 21.25 49.23
CA PRO A 32 16.78 20.80 48.75
C PRO A 32 16.77 20.47 47.25
N ALA A 33 17.89 20.71 46.58
CA ALA A 33 18.12 20.36 45.18
C ALA A 33 18.56 18.89 44.98
N GLN A 34 18.72 18.16 46.07
CA GLN A 34 19.08 16.75 46.11
C GLN A 34 18.29 16.04 47.21
N VAL A 35 17.84 14.82 46.94
CA VAL A 35 17.08 14.00 47.91
C VAL A 35 17.72 12.63 48.07
N SER A 36 17.74 12.16 49.32
CA SER A 36 18.04 10.78 49.67
C SER A 36 16.77 10.05 50.08
N ILE A 37 16.70 8.77 49.75
CA ILE A 37 15.62 7.88 50.18
C ILE A 37 16.18 6.77 51.07
N SER A 38 15.46 6.43 52.13
CA SER A 38 15.83 5.32 52.99
C SER A 38 15.39 3.99 52.37
N ALA A 39 16.34 3.12 52.03
CA ALA A 39 16.08 1.79 51.51
C ALA A 39 16.30 0.72 52.58
N LYS A 40 15.32 -0.17 52.75
CA LYS A 40 15.46 -1.39 53.55
C LYS A 40 15.81 -2.54 52.61
N ILE A 41 16.92 -3.22 52.89
CA ILE A 41 17.40 -4.35 52.09
C ILE A 41 17.26 -5.61 52.94
N THR A 42 16.45 -6.56 52.48
CA THR A 42 16.32 -7.87 53.10
C THR A 42 17.11 -8.90 52.29
N LEU A 43 18.15 -9.48 52.86
CA LEU A 43 18.98 -10.50 52.22
C LEU A 43 18.77 -11.83 52.93
N ASN A 44 18.22 -12.84 52.26
CA ASN A 44 17.95 -14.16 52.84
C ASN A 44 17.19 -14.11 54.19
N ALA A 45 16.13 -13.29 54.26
CA ALA A 45 15.34 -13.03 55.48
C ALA A 45 16.09 -12.33 56.63
N LEU A 46 17.29 -11.79 56.39
CA LEU A 46 17.97 -10.86 57.28
C LEU A 46 17.72 -9.42 56.82
N ASP A 47 17.07 -8.62 57.68
CA ASP A 47 16.92 -7.19 57.44
C ASP A 47 18.23 -6.46 57.74
N LEU A 48 18.80 -5.82 56.71
CA LEU A 48 19.95 -4.93 56.88
C LEU A 48 19.48 -3.55 57.40
N PRO A 49 20.36 -2.80 58.09
CA PRO A 49 20.04 -1.44 58.52
C PRO A 49 19.63 -0.56 57.32
N PRO A 50 18.67 0.37 57.51
CA PRO A 50 18.26 1.29 56.45
C PRO A 50 19.47 2.02 55.86
N THR A 51 19.61 1.96 54.54
CA THR A 51 20.68 2.63 53.81
C THR A 51 20.10 3.82 53.06
N GLU A 52 20.67 5.01 53.26
CA GLU A 52 20.29 6.21 52.52
C GLU A 52 20.84 6.15 51.09
N LEU A 53 19.94 6.07 50.12
CA LEU A 53 20.27 6.12 48.70
C LEU A 53 20.06 7.54 48.18
N ARG A 54 21.15 8.21 47.77
CA ARG A 54 21.06 9.47 47.03
C ARG A 54 20.46 9.21 45.66
N LEU A 55 19.38 9.93 45.32
CA LEU A 55 18.86 9.97 43.97
C LEU A 55 19.62 11.02 43.15
N TYR A 56 19.78 10.75 41.84
CA TYR A 56 20.31 11.76 40.92
C TYR A 56 19.33 12.93 40.80
N GLY A 57 19.85 14.16 40.89
CA GLY A 57 19.09 15.40 40.77
C GLY A 57 19.49 16.21 39.54
N PRO A 58 18.97 17.45 39.38
CA PRO A 58 19.24 18.27 38.20
C PRO A 58 20.74 18.65 38.07
N GLY A 59 21.45 18.71 39.21
CA GLY A 59 22.89 18.97 39.25
C GLY A 59 23.76 17.79 38.81
N ASP A 60 23.19 16.62 38.55
CA ASP A 60 23.92 15.43 38.08
C ASP A 60 23.81 15.23 36.56
N VAL A 61 23.02 16.07 35.87
CA VAL A 61 22.77 15.96 34.43
C VAL A 61 23.80 16.74 33.62
N THR A 62 24.45 16.08 32.66
CA THR A 62 25.48 16.68 31.81
C THR A 62 25.09 16.79 30.34
N ALA A 63 24.12 15.99 29.88
CA ALA A 63 23.58 16.01 28.53
C ALA A 63 22.20 15.31 28.48
N LEU A 64 21.46 15.54 27.40
CA LEU A 64 20.23 14.82 27.05
C LEU A 64 20.51 13.92 25.86
N ASP A 65 20.08 12.66 25.91
CA ASP A 65 20.17 11.76 24.76
C ASP A 65 19.15 12.19 23.69
N PRO A 66 19.59 12.58 22.47
CA PRO A 66 18.69 12.98 21.39
C PRO A 66 17.72 11.86 20.96
N SER A 67 18.03 10.58 21.25
CA SER A 67 17.15 9.45 20.97
C SER A 67 15.82 9.53 21.72
N GLN A 68 15.78 10.26 22.84
CA GLN A 68 14.55 10.48 23.60
C GLN A 68 13.59 11.43 22.89
N ILE A 69 14.04 12.23 21.93
CA ILE A 69 13.22 13.23 21.24
C ILE A 69 12.50 12.56 20.08
N VAL A 70 11.18 12.43 20.17
CA VAL A 70 10.36 11.76 19.14
C VAL A 70 9.72 12.76 18.18
N ARG A 71 9.49 14.00 18.62
CA ARG A 71 8.92 15.06 17.77
C ARG A 71 9.34 16.45 18.23
N MET A 72 9.49 17.35 17.27
CA MET A 72 9.65 18.79 17.47
C MET A 72 8.57 19.48 16.64
N GLU A 73 7.88 20.42 17.26
CA GLU A 73 6.92 21.30 16.61
C GLU A 73 7.32 22.74 16.93
N PRO A 74 7.76 23.54 15.95
CA PRO A 74 7.81 23.24 14.53
C PRO A 74 8.95 22.28 14.21
N ARG A 75 8.85 21.56 13.09
CA ARG A 75 9.97 20.75 12.60
C ARG A 75 11.19 21.64 12.33
N PRO A 76 12.42 21.15 12.50
CA PRO A 76 13.62 21.91 12.17
C PRO A 76 13.57 22.52 10.76
N HIS A 77 13.93 23.80 10.66
CA HIS A 77 13.95 24.60 9.42
C HIS A 77 12.59 24.87 8.78
N THR A 78 11.48 24.66 9.50
CA THR A 78 10.15 25.13 9.06
C THR A 78 10.21 26.64 8.85
N THR A 79 9.65 27.14 7.73
CA THR A 79 9.63 28.58 7.40
C THR A 79 8.24 29.20 7.51
N THR A 80 7.22 28.38 7.74
CA THR A 80 5.81 28.79 7.70
C THR A 80 5.03 28.40 8.95
N PHE A 81 5.69 28.34 10.12
CA PHE A 81 5.01 27.99 11.35
C PHE A 81 3.99 29.08 11.74
N GLU A 82 2.90 28.66 12.37
CA GLU A 82 1.84 29.55 12.82
C GLU A 82 2.28 30.38 14.02
N SER A 83 2.06 31.69 13.97
CA SER A 83 2.53 32.60 15.03
C SER A 83 1.71 32.50 16.33
N ASN A 84 0.53 31.92 16.27
CA ASN A 84 -0.41 31.78 17.38
C ASN A 84 -0.26 30.46 18.17
N LEU A 85 0.50 29.51 17.63
CA LEU A 85 0.79 28.23 18.26
C LEU A 85 2.03 28.28 19.16
N PHE A 86 2.05 27.41 20.16
CA PHE A 86 3.18 27.17 21.05
C PHE A 86 4.14 26.17 20.42
N PRO A 87 5.42 26.54 20.26
CA PRO A 87 6.46 25.57 19.99
C PRO A 87 6.54 24.54 21.12
N HIS A 88 6.75 23.28 20.76
CA HIS A 88 6.89 22.19 21.72
C HIS A 88 7.85 21.09 21.25
N ILE A 89 8.30 20.29 22.21
CA ILE A 89 9.12 19.10 21.98
C ILE A 89 8.50 17.92 22.73
N GLU A 90 8.46 16.77 22.09
CA GLU A 90 7.93 15.51 22.63
C GLU A 90 9.07 14.54 22.94
N PHE A 91 9.00 13.89 24.10
CA PHE A 91 9.89 12.81 24.49
C PHE A 91 9.18 11.46 24.52
N ASP A 92 9.89 10.40 24.09
CA ASP A 92 9.42 9.00 24.11
C ASP A 92 8.98 8.59 25.52
N ARG A 93 9.82 8.88 26.51
CA ARG A 93 9.52 8.57 27.91
C ARG A 93 8.60 9.63 28.53
N PRO A 94 7.50 9.23 29.19
CA PRO A 94 6.57 10.18 29.82
C PRO A 94 7.10 10.83 31.11
N ASP A 95 8.18 10.31 31.71
CA ASP A 95 8.75 10.80 32.97
C ASP A 95 9.96 11.73 32.79
N VAL A 96 10.52 11.87 31.57
CA VAL A 96 11.76 12.62 31.31
C VAL A 96 11.77 14.02 31.93
N PRO A 97 10.72 14.87 31.79
CA PRO A 97 10.74 16.21 32.34
C PRO A 97 10.80 16.30 33.87
N TRP A 98 10.43 15.24 34.59
CA TRP A 98 10.44 15.19 36.07
C TRP A 98 11.41 14.17 36.65
N LEU A 99 12.11 13.43 35.80
CA LEU A 99 13.00 12.32 36.17
C LEU A 99 14.03 12.75 37.23
N PHE A 100 14.56 13.96 37.10
CA PHE A 100 15.55 14.54 38.01
C PHE A 100 14.99 15.62 38.94
N THR A 101 13.67 15.84 39.00
CA THR A 101 13.09 16.82 39.92
C THR A 101 13.12 16.27 41.37
N PRO A 102 13.78 16.92 42.33
CA PRO A 102 14.03 16.38 43.68
C PRO A 102 12.88 16.65 44.67
N ALA A 103 11.65 16.82 44.20
CA ALA A 103 10.49 17.14 45.05
C ALA A 103 9.23 16.45 44.51
N LYS A 104 8.23 16.12 45.33
CA LYS A 104 6.90 15.66 44.90
C LYS A 104 5.93 16.82 44.78
N THR A 105 4.80 16.59 44.12
CA THR A 105 3.74 17.60 44.02
C THR A 105 3.15 18.01 45.38
N GLY A 106 2.66 19.26 45.45
CA GLY A 106 1.73 19.72 46.47
C GLY A 106 0.27 19.32 46.20
N SER A 107 -0.69 19.99 46.85
CA SER A 107 -2.13 19.67 46.80
C SER A 107 -2.79 19.88 45.44
N ASN A 108 -2.19 20.68 44.56
CA ASN A 108 -2.76 21.05 43.26
C ASN A 108 -2.20 20.23 42.09
N ASP A 109 -1.46 19.14 42.36
CA ASP A 109 -0.77 18.36 41.31
C ASP A 109 0.21 19.18 40.45
N GLN A 110 0.82 20.22 41.03
CA GLN A 110 1.81 21.08 40.40
C GLN A 110 3.22 20.59 40.75
N LEU A 111 4.01 20.28 39.72
CA LEU A 111 5.40 19.84 39.87
C LEU A 111 6.28 20.47 38.79
N ARG A 112 7.32 21.22 39.19
CA ARG A 112 8.21 21.88 38.22
C ARG A 112 9.14 20.86 37.53
N PRO A 113 9.26 20.90 36.21
CA PRO A 113 10.21 20.04 35.49
C PRO A 113 11.64 20.52 35.72
N TRP A 114 12.62 19.62 35.58
CA TRP A 114 14.05 19.98 35.68
C TRP A 114 14.60 20.62 34.40
N ILE A 115 13.83 20.53 33.30
CA ILE A 115 14.08 21.16 32.00
C ILE A 115 12.85 21.93 31.52
N VAL A 116 13.09 22.98 30.73
CA VAL A 116 12.03 23.73 30.04
C VAL A 116 12.43 24.00 28.59
N LEU A 117 11.44 24.32 27.78
CA LEU A 117 11.65 24.80 26.41
C LEU A 117 11.62 26.34 26.39
N ALA A 118 12.73 26.95 25.98
CA ALA A 118 12.82 28.38 25.71
C ALA A 118 12.92 28.63 24.21
N VAL A 119 12.20 29.63 23.71
CA VAL A 119 12.22 30.03 22.30
C VAL A 119 12.66 31.48 22.24
N VAL A 120 13.80 31.72 21.60
CA VAL A 120 14.43 33.05 21.56
C VAL A 120 14.49 33.58 20.13
N LYS A 121 14.27 34.89 19.98
CA LYS A 121 14.39 35.59 18.69
C LYS A 121 15.86 35.93 18.42
N PRO A 122 16.46 35.57 17.27
CA PRO A 122 17.80 36.00 16.91
C PRO A 122 17.84 37.53 16.82
N GLN A 123 18.57 38.17 17.72
CA GLN A 123 18.72 39.63 17.80
C GLN A 123 20.00 40.01 18.54
N GLU A 124 20.34 41.30 18.54
CA GLU A 124 21.47 41.80 19.31
C GLU A 124 21.30 41.49 20.81
N GLY A 125 22.36 41.00 21.45
CA GLY A 125 22.32 40.57 22.84
C GLY A 125 21.97 39.09 23.07
N ILE A 126 21.60 38.34 22.01
CA ILE A 126 21.35 36.88 22.10
C ILE A 126 22.38 36.12 21.25
N ARG A 127 23.12 35.20 21.86
CA ARG A 127 24.09 34.34 21.17
C ARG A 127 23.96 32.89 21.62
N LEU A 128 23.88 31.99 20.65
CA LEU A 128 23.98 30.55 20.89
C LEU A 128 25.26 30.04 20.23
N GLY A 129 26.13 29.38 21.00
CA GLY A 129 27.35 28.82 20.43
C GLY A 129 28.14 27.96 21.41
N ARG A 130 29.09 27.18 20.88
CA ARG A 130 30.03 26.43 21.71
C ARG A 130 31.07 27.38 22.29
N ARG A 131 31.35 27.25 23.58
CA ARG A 131 32.45 27.94 24.26
C ARG A 131 33.59 26.97 24.49
N ARG A 132 34.83 27.47 24.40
CA ARG A 132 36.02 26.64 24.59
C ARG A 132 36.01 26.03 26.00
N GLY A 133 36.19 24.71 26.08
CA GLY A 133 36.21 23.97 27.35
C GLY A 133 34.84 23.50 27.86
N LEU A 134 33.73 23.85 27.19
CA LEU A 134 32.39 23.36 27.55
C LEU A 134 31.90 22.32 26.54
N ALA A 135 31.27 21.25 27.05
CA ALA A 135 30.70 20.19 26.22
C ALA A 135 29.41 20.63 25.52
N LEU A 136 28.56 21.39 26.22
CA LEU A 136 27.28 21.87 25.72
C LEU A 136 27.42 23.25 25.05
N PRO A 137 26.62 23.56 24.00
CA PRO A 137 26.40 24.92 23.56
C PRO A 137 25.86 25.78 24.70
N VAL A 138 26.20 27.07 24.69
CA VAL A 138 25.75 28.05 25.69
C VAL A 138 24.90 29.10 25.00
N LEU A 139 23.69 29.28 25.51
CA LEU A 139 22.82 30.42 25.24
C LEU A 139 23.21 31.56 26.17
N ASP A 140 23.50 32.71 25.58
CA ASP A 140 23.99 33.91 26.24
C ASP A 140 23.02 35.04 25.91
N ILE A 141 22.34 35.55 26.94
CA ILE A 141 21.38 36.66 26.84
C ILE A 141 21.88 37.79 27.71
N ARG A 142 22.10 38.95 27.09
CA ARG A 142 22.61 40.18 27.71
C ARG A 142 22.07 41.40 26.96
N ALA A 143 22.26 42.59 27.52
CA ALA A 143 21.84 43.85 26.90
C ALA A 143 22.31 43.95 25.42
N PRO A 144 21.47 44.45 24.49
CA PRO A 144 20.16 45.08 24.73
C PRO A 144 18.99 44.11 24.96
N ALA A 145 19.16 42.81 24.71
CA ALA A 145 18.16 41.81 25.05
C ALA A 145 18.03 41.63 26.58
N ARG A 146 16.83 41.28 27.05
CA ARG A 146 16.59 41.03 28.48
C ARG A 146 16.13 39.58 28.71
N PRO A 147 16.74 38.85 29.65
CA PRO A 147 16.35 37.48 29.98
C PRO A 147 14.85 37.30 30.29
N ASP A 148 14.23 38.24 30.99
CA ASP A 148 12.81 38.21 31.37
C ASP A 148 11.84 38.42 30.20
N ALA A 149 12.29 39.06 29.12
CA ALA A 149 11.52 39.20 27.89
C ALA A 149 11.59 37.95 27.02
N GLU A 150 12.70 37.22 27.08
CA GLU A 150 13.03 36.13 26.16
C GLU A 150 12.82 34.73 26.72
N LEU A 151 12.84 34.56 28.05
CA LEU A 151 12.72 33.26 28.72
C LEU A 151 11.38 33.13 29.46
N PRO A 152 10.83 31.90 29.59
CA PRO A 152 9.61 31.67 30.35
C PRO A 152 9.81 31.91 31.85
N ASN A 153 8.73 32.21 32.56
CA ASN A 153 8.73 32.32 34.02
C ASN A 153 8.82 30.94 34.67
N LEU A 154 9.94 30.65 35.34
CA LEU A 154 10.19 29.34 35.97
C LEU A 154 9.26 29.01 37.14
N GLN A 155 8.63 30.01 37.79
CA GLN A 155 7.61 29.76 38.81
C GLN A 155 6.34 29.14 38.23
N GLU A 156 6.10 29.33 36.93
CA GLU A 156 4.95 28.81 36.19
C GLU A 156 5.35 27.65 35.25
N SER A 157 6.60 27.16 35.33
CA SER A 157 7.11 26.08 34.47
C SER A 157 6.30 24.78 34.57
N TRP A 158 5.71 24.51 35.74
CA TRP A 158 4.81 23.38 35.96
C TRP A 158 3.57 23.40 35.06
N ALA A 159 3.15 24.55 34.54
CA ALA A 159 1.94 24.68 33.72
C ALA A 159 2.16 24.26 32.25
N TRP A 160 3.42 24.24 31.81
CA TRP A 160 3.80 24.11 30.41
C TRP A 160 4.50 22.79 30.12
N THR A 161 4.29 21.79 30.96
CA THR A 161 4.91 20.48 30.83
C THR A 161 3.95 19.41 31.32
N HIS A 162 3.64 18.45 30.45
CA HIS A 162 2.64 17.41 30.74
C HIS A 162 3.05 16.09 30.09
N ALA A 163 2.48 15.00 30.59
CA ALA A 163 2.51 13.71 29.93
C ALA A 163 1.18 13.47 29.21
N GLU A 164 1.21 12.69 28.13
CA GLU A 164 0.02 12.28 27.40
C GLU A 164 -0.01 10.76 27.23
N ILE A 165 -1.21 10.19 27.35
CA ILE A 165 -1.51 8.81 27.00
C ILE A 165 -2.62 8.80 25.94
N ILE A 166 -2.37 8.11 24.83
CA ILE A 166 -3.38 7.86 23.80
C ILE A 166 -4.20 6.64 24.20
N GLY A 167 -5.51 6.81 24.32
CA GLY A 167 -6.43 5.77 24.78
C GLY A 167 -7.84 5.91 24.24
N SER A 168 -8.81 5.45 25.01
CA SER A 168 -10.24 5.49 24.72
C SER A 168 -10.99 6.25 25.81
N SER A 169 -12.19 6.74 25.50
CA SER A 169 -13.10 7.34 26.49
C SER A 169 -13.56 6.34 27.57
N ALA A 170 -13.42 5.04 27.31
CA ALA A 170 -13.76 3.98 28.25
C ALA A 170 -12.60 3.57 29.18
N ASP A 171 -11.41 4.18 29.02
CA ASP A 171 -10.24 3.82 29.83
C ASP A 171 -10.41 4.30 31.29
N SER A 172 -10.09 3.42 32.22
CA SER A 172 -10.02 3.68 33.67
C SER A 172 -8.60 4.01 34.12
N THR A 173 -8.42 4.49 35.35
CA THR A 173 -7.09 4.77 35.92
C THR A 173 -6.17 3.55 35.90
N SER A 174 -6.68 2.34 36.14
CA SER A 174 -5.87 1.11 36.13
C SER A 174 -5.37 0.77 34.72
N THR A 175 -6.21 0.95 33.69
CA THR A 175 -5.82 0.73 32.30
C THR A 175 -4.84 1.77 31.78
N LEU A 176 -5.00 3.04 32.20
CA LEU A 176 -4.03 4.09 31.87
C LEU A 176 -2.67 3.84 32.53
N LYS A 177 -2.67 3.40 33.80
CA LYS A 177 -1.43 2.99 34.49
C LYS A 177 -0.74 1.82 33.80
N ALA A 178 -1.49 0.80 33.38
CA ALA A 178 -0.93 -0.31 32.62
C ALA A 178 -0.34 0.13 31.27
N ALA A 179 -0.95 1.10 30.59
CA ALA A 179 -0.41 1.67 29.36
C ALA A 179 0.90 2.44 29.60
N LEU A 180 1.01 3.22 30.68
CA LEU A 180 2.26 3.88 31.09
C LEU A 180 3.41 2.89 31.32
N GLU A 181 3.11 1.72 31.89
CA GLU A 181 4.12 0.73 32.25
C GLU A 181 4.48 -0.22 31.09
N GLY A 182 3.57 -0.44 30.14
CA GLY A 182 3.70 -1.52 29.15
C GLY A 182 3.46 -1.18 27.68
N ALA A 183 3.10 0.07 27.35
CA ALA A 183 2.77 0.50 25.99
C ALA A 183 3.43 1.84 25.64
N PRO A 184 4.77 1.90 25.50
CA PRO A 184 5.51 3.15 25.25
C PRO A 184 5.04 3.86 23.98
N GLU A 185 4.57 3.13 22.96
CA GLU A 185 4.03 3.69 21.72
C GLU A 185 2.75 4.53 21.90
N ARG A 186 2.13 4.47 23.08
CA ARG A 186 0.93 5.22 23.44
C ARG A 186 1.21 6.40 24.37
N THR A 187 2.47 6.62 24.76
CA THR A 187 2.82 7.57 25.81
C THR A 187 3.90 8.52 25.35
N VAL A 188 3.78 9.80 25.71
CA VAL A 188 4.82 10.79 25.50
C VAL A 188 4.82 11.79 26.65
N SER A 189 5.91 12.53 26.81
CA SER A 189 5.89 13.79 27.58
C SER A 189 6.21 14.98 26.69
N ARG A 190 5.75 16.17 27.08
CA ARG A 190 5.89 17.40 26.31
C ARG A 190 6.40 18.55 27.14
N LEU A 191 7.30 19.33 26.55
CA LEU A 191 7.60 20.70 26.98
C LEU A 191 6.98 21.66 25.98
N LEU A 192 6.07 22.53 26.45
CA LEU A 192 5.51 23.63 25.68
C LEU A 192 6.30 24.91 25.99
N CYS A 193 6.54 25.73 24.98
CA CYS A 193 7.00 27.11 25.18
C CYS A 193 5.79 28.05 24.99
N PRO A 194 5.28 28.69 26.06
CA PRO A 194 4.11 29.56 25.99
C PRO A 194 4.42 30.93 25.38
N ARG A 195 5.36 30.99 24.42
CA ARG A 195 5.80 32.22 23.78
C ARG A 195 4.80 32.63 22.69
N ARG A 196 4.43 33.91 22.68
CA ARG A 196 3.74 34.53 21.55
C ARG A 196 4.76 34.81 20.45
N LEU A 197 4.57 34.21 19.28
CA LEU A 197 5.48 34.40 18.17
C LEU A 197 5.05 35.59 17.30
N GLU A 198 6.01 36.23 16.67
CA GLU A 198 5.80 37.27 15.67
C GLU A 198 5.71 36.59 14.29
N PRO A 199 4.84 37.04 13.36
CA PRO A 199 4.85 36.57 11.97
C PRO A 199 6.18 36.87 11.26
N LEU A 200 6.51 36.09 10.22
CA LEU A 200 7.69 36.28 9.37
C LEU A 200 9.02 36.44 10.15
N THR A 201 9.14 35.74 11.28
CA THR A 201 10.26 35.90 12.22
C THR A 201 10.96 34.57 12.47
N ALA A 202 12.29 34.60 12.46
CA ALA A 202 13.10 33.44 12.81
C ALA A 202 13.21 33.26 14.34
N TYR A 203 13.29 32.02 14.79
CA TYR A 203 13.40 31.65 16.20
C TYR A 203 14.37 30.48 16.39
N THR A 204 14.97 30.42 17.58
CA THR A 204 15.74 29.27 18.05
C THR A 204 15.09 28.70 19.30
N ALA A 205 14.65 27.45 19.24
CA ALA A 205 14.14 26.71 20.38
C ALA A 205 15.29 25.99 21.08
N CYS A 206 15.32 26.05 22.41
CA CYS A 206 16.38 25.51 23.26
C CYS A 206 15.78 24.76 24.45
N VAL A 207 16.16 23.49 24.62
CA VAL A 207 15.92 22.72 25.85
C VAL A 207 17.04 23.05 26.84
N ILE A 208 16.67 23.63 27.98
CA ILE A 208 17.59 24.20 28.96
C ILE A 208 17.21 23.77 30.38
N PRO A 209 18.16 23.73 31.34
CA PRO A 209 17.84 23.40 32.73
C PRO A 209 16.98 24.48 33.38
N ALA A 210 16.01 24.05 34.19
CA ALA A 210 15.13 24.92 34.97
C ALA A 210 15.75 25.40 36.28
N PHE A 211 16.75 24.68 36.81
CA PHE A 211 17.33 24.91 38.13
C PHE A 211 18.81 25.30 38.07
N GLU A 212 19.24 26.12 39.02
CA GLU A 212 20.60 26.70 39.10
C GLU A 212 21.68 25.62 39.19
N VAL A 213 21.44 24.55 39.95
CA VAL A 213 22.38 23.42 40.04
C VAL A 213 22.61 22.77 38.67
N GLY A 214 21.57 22.64 37.84
CA GLY A 214 21.70 22.11 36.48
C GLY A 214 22.41 23.09 35.55
N ARG A 215 22.16 24.40 35.71
CA ARG A 215 22.87 25.46 34.98
C ARG A 215 24.37 25.43 35.29
N LYS A 216 24.76 25.35 36.56
CA LYS A 216 26.17 25.27 36.99
C LYS A 216 26.85 24.02 36.45
N THR A 217 26.23 22.84 36.58
CA THR A 217 26.78 21.58 36.06
C THR A 217 27.00 21.64 34.55
N GLY A 218 26.01 22.09 33.77
CA GLY A 218 26.15 22.18 32.31
C GLY A 218 27.17 23.24 31.85
N LEU A 219 27.48 24.23 32.69
CA LEU A 219 28.54 25.22 32.47
C LEU A 219 29.90 24.80 33.04
N GLY A 220 30.02 23.59 33.61
CA GLY A 220 31.26 23.12 34.22
C GLY A 220 31.67 23.90 35.48
N LEU A 221 30.72 24.57 36.15
CA LEU A 221 30.94 25.28 37.40
C LEU A 221 30.78 24.32 38.59
N PRO A 222 31.61 24.46 39.65
CA PRO A 222 31.50 23.61 40.82
C PRO A 222 30.20 23.87 41.60
N LEU A 223 29.62 22.82 42.17
CA LEU A 223 28.47 22.89 43.08
C LEU A 223 28.96 22.95 44.54
N SER A 224 28.44 23.91 45.31
CA SER A 224 28.67 24.01 46.76
C SER A 224 27.53 23.35 47.55
N ASP A 225 27.75 23.05 48.83
CA ASP A 225 26.69 22.52 49.71
C ASP A 225 25.51 23.51 49.85
N ALA A 226 25.79 24.81 49.76
CA ALA A 226 24.75 25.86 49.73
C ALA A 226 23.88 25.77 48.47
N ASP A 227 24.46 25.42 47.32
CA ASP A 227 23.71 25.21 46.07
C ASP A 227 22.81 23.97 46.16
N LEU A 228 23.23 22.95 46.90
CA LEU A 228 22.45 21.71 47.07
C LEU A 228 21.34 21.85 48.12
N ALA A 229 21.44 22.81 49.03
CA ALA A 229 20.46 23.08 50.07
C ALA A 229 19.17 23.73 49.54
N GLU A 230 19.21 24.34 48.35
CA GLU A 230 18.08 25.10 47.79
C GLU A 230 17.86 24.79 46.30
N LEU A 231 16.61 24.55 45.91
CA LEU A 231 16.21 24.33 44.51
C LEU A 231 15.99 25.68 43.81
N ALA A 232 17.06 26.48 43.72
CA ALA A 232 17.03 27.79 43.09
C ALA A 232 16.74 27.70 41.56
N PRO A 233 15.98 28.63 40.99
CA PRO A 233 15.73 28.67 39.54
C PRO A 233 17.01 29.06 38.78
N ALA A 234 17.17 28.56 37.55
CA ALA A 234 18.35 28.84 36.72
C ALA A 234 18.46 30.32 36.28
N TRP A 235 17.35 31.06 36.33
CA TRP A 235 17.32 32.50 36.19
C TRP A 235 16.19 33.09 37.02
N VAL A 236 16.30 34.38 37.30
CA VAL A 236 15.29 35.17 38.02
C VAL A 236 14.77 36.29 37.11
N PRO A 237 13.54 36.78 37.35
CA PRO A 237 13.04 37.97 36.67
C PRO A 237 14.00 39.16 36.82
N ASN A 238 14.09 40.01 35.80
CA ASN A 238 14.95 41.20 35.76
C ASN A 238 16.47 40.94 35.87
N ALA A 239 16.95 39.71 35.64
CA ALA A 239 18.38 39.45 35.53
C ALA A 239 18.99 40.29 34.39
N ALA A 240 20.14 40.93 34.61
CA ALA A 240 20.80 41.74 33.58
C ALA A 240 21.43 40.89 32.47
N GLU A 241 21.90 39.70 32.83
CA GLU A 241 22.47 38.71 31.91
C GLU A 241 22.23 37.28 32.43
N VAL A 242 22.23 36.31 31.52
CA VAL A 242 22.19 34.88 31.89
C VAL A 242 22.96 34.04 30.87
N LEU A 243 23.66 33.04 31.39
CA LEU A 243 24.32 31.98 30.61
C LEU A 243 23.65 30.65 30.91
N LEU A 244 23.15 29.98 29.88
CA LEU A 244 22.38 28.75 29.98
C LEU A 244 23.01 27.67 29.10
N PRO A 245 23.35 26.49 29.65
CA PRO A 245 23.75 25.35 28.84
C PRO A 245 22.52 24.83 28.09
N VAL A 246 22.71 24.46 26.83
CA VAL A 246 21.64 23.99 25.95
C VAL A 246 21.81 22.50 25.70
N TYR A 247 20.86 21.70 26.18
CA TYR A 247 20.86 20.25 25.98
C TYR A 247 20.49 19.87 24.55
N TYR A 248 19.59 20.64 23.94
CA TYR A 248 19.17 20.44 22.56
C TYR A 248 18.61 21.75 21.97
N SER A 249 18.81 21.98 20.68
CA SER A 249 18.27 23.18 20.01
C SER A 249 17.97 22.95 18.53
N TRP A 250 16.98 23.67 18.01
CA TRP A 250 16.69 23.75 16.58
C TRP A 250 16.16 25.13 16.21
N THR A 251 16.20 25.45 14.91
CA THR A 251 15.73 26.73 14.37
C THR A 251 14.49 26.54 13.53
N PHE A 252 13.61 27.53 13.54
CA PHE A 252 12.44 27.62 12.67
C PHE A 252 12.11 29.08 12.37
N SER A 253 11.16 29.35 11.48
CA SER A 253 10.58 30.66 11.23
C SER A 253 9.07 30.55 11.10
N THR A 254 8.40 31.63 11.49
CA THR A 254 6.96 31.77 11.33
C THR A 254 6.61 32.26 9.93
N GLY A 255 5.45 31.84 9.44
CA GLY A 255 4.91 32.28 8.15
C GLY A 255 4.24 33.65 8.22
N GLN A 256 3.61 34.02 7.11
CA GLN A 256 2.64 35.13 7.11
C GLN A 256 1.46 34.76 8.01
N LEU A 257 0.88 35.76 8.68
CA LEU A 257 -0.28 35.60 9.55
C LEU A 257 -1.39 34.77 8.88
N GLY A 258 -1.98 33.84 9.64
CA GLY A 258 -3.06 32.96 9.18
C GLY A 258 -2.77 31.50 9.52
N ASP A 259 -3.63 30.93 10.35
CA ASP A 259 -3.68 29.52 10.68
C ASP A 259 -4.49 28.72 9.65
N PHE A 260 -4.70 27.43 9.92
CA PHE A 260 -5.46 26.55 9.06
C PHE A 260 -6.89 27.06 8.83
N GLU A 261 -7.57 27.51 9.89
CA GLU A 261 -8.94 28.01 9.82
C GLU A 261 -9.03 29.27 8.96
N PHE A 262 -8.09 30.21 9.13
CA PHE A 262 -8.00 31.40 8.31
C PHE A 262 -7.84 31.09 6.82
N LEU A 263 -6.95 30.16 6.45
CA LEU A 263 -6.78 29.76 5.05
C LEU A 263 -8.01 29.06 4.47
N ILE A 264 -8.71 28.27 5.29
CA ILE A 264 -9.99 27.68 4.94
C ILE A 264 -11.08 28.74 4.75
N ASP A 265 -11.14 29.74 5.62
CA ASP A 265 -12.10 30.83 5.53
C ASP A 265 -11.92 31.62 4.22
N GLN A 266 -10.67 31.83 3.80
CA GLN A 266 -10.37 32.41 2.49
C GLN A 266 -10.88 31.56 1.31
N LEU A 267 -11.00 30.24 1.48
CA LEU A 267 -11.56 29.33 0.47
C LEU A 267 -13.10 29.29 0.47
N LYS A 268 -13.78 29.79 1.52
CA LYS A 268 -15.25 29.74 1.63
C LYS A 268 -15.96 30.58 0.59
N THR A 269 -15.32 31.64 0.06
CA THR A 269 -15.89 32.50 -0.98
C THR A 269 -15.45 31.98 -2.34
N PRO A 270 -16.28 31.17 -3.02
CA PRO A 270 -15.88 30.49 -4.23
C PRO A 270 -15.74 31.51 -5.36
N ARG A 271 -14.53 31.65 -5.89
CA ARG A 271 -14.23 32.60 -6.97
C ARG A 271 -14.44 31.92 -8.32
N PRO A 272 -15.23 32.52 -9.25
CA PRO A 272 -15.44 31.92 -10.55
C PRO A 272 -14.13 31.87 -11.33
N ILE A 273 -13.88 30.75 -12.01
CA ILE A 273 -12.76 30.66 -12.93
C ILE A 273 -13.12 31.46 -14.20
N PRO A 274 -12.22 32.33 -14.70
CA PRO A 274 -12.47 33.07 -15.93
C PRO A 274 -12.76 32.13 -17.13
N ALA A 275 -13.66 32.54 -18.02
CA ALA A 275 -14.08 31.74 -19.18
C ALA A 275 -12.95 31.42 -20.17
N GLU A 276 -11.84 32.15 -20.11
CA GLU A 276 -10.65 31.97 -20.94
C GLU A 276 -9.75 30.83 -20.43
N VAL A 277 -9.90 30.42 -19.16
CA VAL A 277 -9.13 29.31 -18.59
C VAL A 277 -9.56 27.99 -19.21
N GLY A 278 -8.60 27.10 -19.40
CA GLY A 278 -8.71 25.84 -20.11
C GLY A 278 -8.49 25.94 -21.62
N ILE A 279 -8.36 27.15 -22.17
CA ILE A 279 -8.22 27.38 -23.61
C ILE A 279 -6.88 28.06 -23.91
N ARG A 280 -6.12 27.49 -24.84
CA ARG A 280 -4.93 28.07 -25.44
C ARG A 280 -5.19 28.35 -26.92
N PRO A 281 -5.02 29.59 -27.42
CA PRO A 281 -5.07 29.84 -28.85
C PRO A 281 -3.88 29.17 -29.53
N LEU A 282 -4.16 28.38 -30.58
CA LEU A 282 -3.18 27.73 -31.42
C LEU A 282 -3.25 28.34 -32.81
N ASP A 283 -2.21 29.05 -33.19
CA ASP A 283 -2.04 29.59 -34.54
C ASP A 283 -1.66 28.45 -35.50
N ILE A 284 -2.52 28.22 -36.50
CA ILE A 284 -2.30 27.26 -37.59
C ILE A 284 -2.24 27.99 -38.95
N GLY A 285 -2.02 29.30 -38.95
CA GLY A 285 -2.00 30.10 -40.16
C GLY A 285 -0.72 29.95 -40.98
N HIS A 286 0.39 29.63 -40.32
CA HIS A 286 1.68 29.34 -40.95
C HIS A 286 2.28 28.02 -40.41
N PRO A 287 1.68 26.87 -40.74
CA PRO A 287 2.06 25.58 -40.16
C PRO A 287 3.41 25.04 -40.67
N GLY A 288 3.96 25.58 -41.76
CA GLY A 288 5.24 25.14 -42.34
C GLY A 288 5.20 23.73 -42.96
N PHE A 289 6.36 23.13 -43.23
CA PHE A 289 6.50 21.74 -43.73
C PHE A 289 5.74 21.43 -45.05
N GLY A 290 5.51 22.44 -45.89
CA GLY A 290 4.75 22.31 -47.14
C GLY A 290 3.22 22.21 -46.95
N LEU A 291 2.72 22.45 -45.74
CA LEU A 291 1.29 22.60 -45.45
C LEU A 291 0.79 23.97 -45.97
N PRO A 292 -0.49 24.08 -46.35
CA PRO A 292 -1.05 25.31 -46.92
C PRO A 292 -1.12 26.43 -45.88
N ASP A 293 -0.56 27.59 -46.21
CA ASP A 293 -0.74 28.81 -45.43
C ASP A 293 -2.20 29.27 -45.46
N ARG A 294 -2.68 29.72 -44.30
CA ARG A 294 -4.01 30.29 -44.14
C ARG A 294 -3.96 31.36 -43.04
N PRO A 295 -3.53 32.59 -43.37
CA PRO A 295 -3.38 33.69 -42.41
C PRO A 295 -4.62 33.83 -41.52
N ASP A 296 -4.40 34.24 -40.27
CA ASP A 296 -5.44 34.45 -39.24
C ASP A 296 -6.23 33.19 -38.84
N SER A 297 -5.74 32.00 -39.18
CA SER A 297 -6.36 30.74 -38.77
C SER A 297 -5.91 30.33 -37.36
N ILE A 298 -6.68 30.72 -36.35
CA ILE A 298 -6.45 30.35 -34.94
C ILE A 298 -7.51 29.34 -34.48
N ILE A 299 -7.10 28.25 -33.83
CA ILE A 299 -7.99 27.26 -33.23
C ILE A 299 -7.77 27.16 -31.72
N SER A 300 -8.81 26.80 -30.98
CA SER A 300 -8.71 26.58 -29.53
C SER A 300 -8.14 25.19 -29.24
N MET A 301 -7.05 25.15 -28.48
CA MET A 301 -6.45 23.94 -27.92
C MET A 301 -6.70 23.89 -26.41
N HIS A 302 -7.10 22.73 -25.91
CA HIS A 302 -7.30 22.51 -24.48
C HIS A 302 -6.15 21.70 -23.89
N GLY A 303 -5.88 21.91 -22.60
CA GLY A 303 -4.88 21.16 -21.85
C GLY A 303 -5.36 19.79 -21.35
N VAL A 304 -4.66 19.27 -20.34
CA VAL A 304 -4.98 18.02 -19.63
C VAL A 304 -6.28 18.13 -18.85
N LEU A 305 -6.56 19.29 -18.26
CA LEU A 305 -7.75 19.58 -17.48
C LEU A 305 -8.67 20.53 -18.24
N LEU A 306 -9.98 20.31 -18.11
CA LEU A 306 -11.05 21.11 -18.69
C LEU A 306 -11.90 21.68 -17.56
N PRO A 307 -12.17 22.99 -17.53
CA PRO A 307 -13.14 23.54 -16.59
C PRO A 307 -14.52 22.93 -16.82
N VAL A 308 -15.22 22.60 -15.74
CA VAL A 308 -16.61 22.14 -15.84
C VAL A 308 -17.49 23.33 -16.19
N ARG A 309 -17.99 23.35 -17.44
CA ARG A 309 -18.88 24.40 -17.97
C ARG A 309 -20.34 23.97 -17.94
N THR A 310 -21.24 24.95 -17.89
CA THR A 310 -22.67 24.78 -18.16
C THR A 310 -22.93 24.54 -19.65
N ASP A 311 -22.24 25.28 -20.53
CA ASP A 311 -22.30 25.09 -21.98
C ASP A 311 -20.94 24.64 -22.56
N PRO A 312 -20.91 23.60 -23.43
CA PRO A 312 -19.68 23.20 -24.09
C PRO A 312 -19.20 24.30 -25.03
N ALA A 313 -17.94 24.73 -24.88
CA ALA A 313 -17.34 25.70 -25.78
C ALA A 313 -17.35 25.15 -27.23
N PRO A 314 -17.69 25.97 -28.25
CA PRO A 314 -17.68 25.52 -29.62
C PRO A 314 -16.26 25.09 -30.02
N VAL A 315 -16.12 23.83 -30.45
CA VAL A 315 -14.84 23.29 -30.91
C VAL A 315 -14.57 23.81 -32.32
N SER A 316 -13.58 24.69 -32.47
CA SER A 316 -13.14 25.12 -33.80
C SER A 316 -12.70 23.91 -34.63
N ALA A 317 -13.31 23.74 -35.80
CA ALA A 317 -12.99 22.66 -36.72
C ALA A 317 -11.65 22.93 -37.40
N VAL A 318 -10.84 21.88 -37.58
CA VAL A 318 -9.60 21.96 -38.34
C VAL A 318 -9.95 22.06 -39.84
N PRO A 319 -9.37 22.99 -40.61
CA PRO A 319 -9.65 23.13 -42.03
C PRO A 319 -9.36 21.84 -42.84
N ASP A 320 -10.26 21.44 -43.73
CA ASP A 320 -10.11 20.22 -44.54
C ASP A 320 -8.88 20.24 -45.46
N ALA A 321 -8.52 21.41 -45.98
CA ALA A 321 -7.31 21.59 -46.79
C ALA A 321 -6.04 21.25 -45.99
N LEU A 322 -6.01 21.63 -44.70
CA LEU A 322 -4.90 21.29 -43.81
C LEU A 322 -4.87 19.79 -43.52
N ARG A 323 -6.03 19.19 -43.17
CA ARG A 323 -6.14 17.74 -42.92
C ARG A 323 -5.70 16.91 -44.12
N SER A 324 -6.13 17.29 -45.32
CA SER A 324 -5.81 16.59 -46.57
C SER A 324 -4.32 16.68 -46.91
N SER A 325 -3.72 17.86 -46.75
CA SER A 325 -2.29 18.08 -46.99
C SER A 325 -1.43 17.33 -45.96
N LEU A 326 -1.86 17.32 -44.70
CA LEU A 326 -1.21 16.55 -43.65
C LEU A 326 -1.28 15.04 -43.91
N ALA A 327 -2.43 14.52 -44.35
CA ALA A 327 -2.57 13.11 -44.75
C ALA A 327 -1.59 12.75 -45.88
N LYS A 328 -1.45 13.61 -46.89
CA LYS A 328 -0.48 13.42 -47.99
C LYS A 328 0.95 13.33 -47.48
N ILE A 329 1.35 14.22 -46.57
CA ILE A 329 2.69 14.23 -45.99
C ILE A 329 2.95 12.95 -45.18
N LEU A 330 2.01 12.55 -44.33
CA LEU A 330 2.16 11.38 -43.47
C LEU A 330 2.18 10.06 -44.26
N ASN A 331 1.48 10.01 -45.40
CA ASN A 331 1.43 8.82 -46.25
C ASN A 331 2.59 8.72 -47.25
N ALA A 332 3.35 9.79 -47.45
CA ALA A 332 4.44 9.85 -48.45
C ALA A 332 5.47 8.71 -48.34
N PRO A 333 5.90 8.25 -47.14
CA PRO A 333 6.83 7.12 -47.03
C PRO A 333 6.26 5.80 -47.57
N GLU A 334 5.00 5.49 -47.28
CA GLU A 334 4.37 4.25 -47.75
C GLU A 334 4.06 4.33 -49.26
N GLU A 335 3.75 5.53 -49.77
CA GLU A 335 3.60 5.78 -51.21
C GLU A 335 4.92 5.63 -51.98
N ALA A 336 6.02 6.12 -51.42
CA ALA A 336 7.36 5.89 -51.99
C ALA A 336 7.74 4.40 -51.94
N ARG A 337 7.44 3.70 -50.85
CA ARG A 337 7.73 2.27 -50.69
C ARG A 337 6.95 1.38 -51.67
N ALA A 338 5.75 1.79 -52.06
CA ALA A 338 4.94 1.08 -53.05
C ALA A 338 5.55 1.12 -54.46
N ASN A 339 6.46 2.05 -54.75
CA ASN A 339 7.10 2.18 -56.05
C ASN A 339 8.64 2.06 -55.94
N PRO A 340 9.25 0.93 -56.35
CA PRO A 340 10.67 0.66 -56.16
C PRO A 340 11.63 1.67 -56.84
N SER A 341 11.13 2.47 -57.79
CA SER A 341 11.91 3.50 -58.48
C SER A 341 11.94 4.85 -57.75
N ASN A 342 11.19 5.01 -56.66
CA ASN A 342 11.18 6.24 -55.88
C ASN A 342 12.25 6.21 -54.77
N ASP A 343 12.86 7.36 -54.51
CA ASP A 343 13.71 7.52 -53.33
C ASP A 343 12.90 7.30 -52.04
N LEU A 344 13.56 6.72 -51.03
CA LEU A 344 12.95 6.54 -49.72
C LEU A 344 12.73 7.91 -49.06
N ILE A 345 11.48 8.20 -48.70
CA ILE A 345 11.09 9.46 -48.05
C ILE A 345 10.98 9.25 -46.55
N VAL A 346 11.61 10.13 -45.77
CA VAL A 346 11.39 10.24 -44.33
C VAL A 346 10.37 11.35 -44.08
N ALA A 347 9.26 11.01 -43.43
CA ALA A 347 8.21 11.95 -43.06
C ALA A 347 7.96 11.92 -41.54
N PRO A 348 7.21 12.88 -40.98
CA PRO A 348 6.81 12.84 -39.58
C PRO A 348 6.08 11.53 -39.25
N PRO A 349 6.21 11.00 -38.02
CA PRO A 349 5.64 9.71 -37.69
C PRO A 349 4.10 9.73 -37.69
N ILE A 350 3.53 8.58 -38.04
CA ILE A 350 2.14 8.23 -37.74
C ILE A 350 2.12 7.63 -36.34
N TYR A 351 1.87 8.48 -35.34
CA TYR A 351 1.76 8.05 -33.95
C TYR A 351 0.68 6.98 -33.81
N GLY A 352 0.98 5.91 -33.06
CA GLY A 352 0.05 4.81 -32.88
C GLY A 352 0.04 3.75 -34.00
N GLY A 353 0.67 4.01 -35.15
CA GLY A 353 0.62 3.15 -36.35
C GLY A 353 0.97 1.67 -36.08
N PRO A 354 2.12 1.35 -35.45
CA PRO A 354 2.51 -0.03 -35.15
C PRO A 354 1.51 -0.80 -34.26
N TYR A 355 0.77 -0.13 -33.38
CA TYR A 355 -0.17 -0.77 -32.46
C TYR A 355 -1.45 -1.22 -33.15
N ALA A 356 -1.96 -0.40 -34.07
CA ALA A 356 -3.17 -0.64 -34.83
C ALA A 356 -2.93 -1.32 -36.18
N ASP A 357 -1.67 -1.61 -36.53
CA ASP A 357 -1.22 -2.06 -37.87
C ASP A 357 -1.68 -1.13 -39.00
N ILE A 358 -1.60 0.18 -38.73
CA ILE A 358 -1.99 1.25 -39.66
C ILE A 358 -0.73 1.93 -40.19
N ARG A 359 -0.49 1.79 -41.50
CA ARG A 359 0.64 2.43 -42.20
C ARG A 359 0.24 3.68 -42.98
N ARG A 360 -1.05 3.96 -43.10
CA ARG A 360 -1.60 5.10 -43.83
C ARG A 360 -2.72 5.75 -43.05
N VAL A 361 -2.80 7.08 -43.09
CA VAL A 361 -3.91 7.84 -42.52
C VAL A 361 -4.90 8.23 -43.59
N GLU A 362 -6.19 8.09 -43.28
CA GLU A 362 -7.29 8.42 -44.17
C GLU A 362 -8.16 9.50 -43.55
N LEU A 363 -8.74 10.36 -44.38
CA LEU A 363 -9.72 11.34 -43.91
C LEU A 363 -10.94 10.61 -43.33
N PRO A 364 -11.55 11.10 -42.24
CA PRO A 364 -12.66 10.41 -41.60
C PRO A 364 -13.83 10.26 -42.57
N THR A 365 -14.23 9.02 -42.87
CA THR A 365 -15.51 8.69 -43.48
C THR A 365 -16.37 7.94 -42.48
N THR A 366 -17.69 7.84 -42.71
CA THR A 366 -18.61 7.09 -41.82
C THR A 366 -18.21 5.62 -41.58
N ALA A 367 -17.29 5.06 -42.39
CA ALA A 367 -16.79 3.68 -42.28
C ALA A 367 -15.38 3.55 -41.67
N SER A 368 -14.62 4.64 -41.45
CA SER A 368 -13.19 4.62 -41.08
C SER A 368 -12.84 5.44 -39.83
N HIS A 369 -13.63 5.30 -38.75
CA HIS A 369 -13.36 5.97 -37.47
C HIS A 369 -12.34 5.19 -36.61
N SER A 370 -11.05 5.31 -36.93
CA SER A 370 -9.94 4.84 -36.09
C SER A 370 -9.33 6.00 -35.29
N TRP A 371 -9.01 5.76 -34.01
CA TRP A 371 -8.33 6.74 -33.15
C TRP A 371 -6.99 7.19 -33.72
N VAL A 372 -6.32 6.37 -34.53
CA VAL A 372 -5.05 6.70 -35.20
C VAL A 372 -5.24 7.83 -36.21
N HIS A 373 -6.34 7.83 -36.97
CA HIS A 373 -6.63 8.89 -37.93
C HIS A 373 -6.98 10.19 -37.22
N GLU A 374 -7.82 10.12 -36.18
CA GLU A 374 -8.17 11.29 -35.36
C GLU A 374 -6.95 11.94 -34.72
N LEU A 375 -6.06 11.14 -34.12
CA LEU A 375 -4.86 11.63 -33.46
C LEU A 375 -3.90 12.31 -34.45
N ASN A 376 -3.70 11.72 -35.63
CA ASN A 376 -2.69 12.18 -36.58
C ASN A 376 -3.19 13.27 -37.54
N LEU A 377 -4.49 13.45 -37.75
CA LEU A 377 -5.02 14.48 -38.66
C LEU A 377 -5.45 15.77 -37.97
N ASP A 378 -5.44 15.79 -36.64
CA ASP A 378 -5.71 16.98 -35.84
C ASP A 378 -4.41 17.51 -35.18
N PRO A 379 -4.00 18.75 -35.48
CA PRO A 379 -2.81 19.35 -34.88
C PRO A 379 -2.81 19.31 -33.35
N ARG A 380 -3.98 19.44 -32.70
CA ARG A 380 -4.10 19.48 -31.23
C ARG A 380 -3.64 18.15 -30.60
N HIS A 381 -4.06 17.03 -31.18
CA HIS A 381 -3.68 15.70 -30.70
C HIS A 381 -2.25 15.32 -31.10
N ARG A 382 -1.77 15.76 -32.27
CA ARG A 382 -0.35 15.61 -32.65
C ARG A 382 0.58 16.37 -31.71
N ILE A 383 0.22 17.58 -31.27
CA ILE A 383 1.02 18.34 -30.28
C ILE A 383 1.08 17.58 -28.96
N ALA A 384 -0.06 17.05 -28.47
CA ALA A 384 -0.07 16.24 -27.25
C ALA A 384 0.84 15.00 -27.38
N ALA A 385 0.78 14.27 -28.50
CA ALA A 385 1.68 13.14 -28.77
C ALA A 385 3.16 13.56 -28.89
N ALA A 386 3.44 14.73 -29.46
CA ALA A 386 4.80 15.28 -29.56
C ALA A 386 5.38 15.64 -28.18
N LEU A 387 4.56 16.15 -27.24
CA LEU A 387 5.01 16.35 -25.85
C LEU A 387 5.41 15.04 -25.19
N GLY A 388 4.64 13.97 -25.42
CA GLY A 388 5.01 12.64 -24.95
C GLY A 388 6.30 12.11 -25.56
N THR A 389 6.47 12.30 -26.87
CA THR A 389 7.69 11.97 -27.61
C THR A 389 8.92 12.68 -27.01
N ARG A 390 8.78 13.98 -26.73
CA ARG A 390 9.86 14.79 -26.16
C ARG A 390 10.33 14.30 -24.79
N ILE A 391 9.42 13.84 -23.93
CA ILE A 391 9.80 13.28 -22.62
C ILE A 391 10.69 12.05 -22.79
N VAL A 392 10.35 11.15 -23.73
CA VAL A 392 11.20 9.96 -23.99
C VAL A 392 12.57 10.39 -24.48
N GLN A 393 12.65 11.40 -25.36
CA GLN A 393 13.92 11.90 -25.88
C GLN A 393 14.79 12.54 -24.78
N GLU A 394 14.19 13.32 -23.87
CA GLU A 394 14.92 13.93 -22.75
C GLU A 394 15.39 12.88 -21.72
N ASP A 395 14.59 11.84 -21.47
CA ASP A 395 14.87 10.80 -20.47
C ASP A 395 15.45 9.49 -21.05
N GLN A 396 15.86 9.49 -22.33
CA GLN A 396 16.16 8.27 -23.10
C GLN A 396 17.20 7.37 -22.43
N GLU A 397 18.28 7.93 -21.87
CA GLU A 397 19.36 7.14 -21.27
C GLU A 397 18.89 6.45 -19.98
N PHE A 398 18.09 7.15 -19.17
CA PHE A 398 17.53 6.60 -17.93
C PHE A 398 16.49 5.52 -18.22
N LEU A 399 15.60 5.76 -19.18
CA LEU A 399 14.58 4.79 -19.60
C LEU A 399 15.21 3.52 -20.18
N MET A 400 16.26 3.67 -21.01
CA MET A 400 16.98 2.52 -21.57
C MET A 400 17.73 1.74 -20.50
N ALA A 401 18.41 2.40 -19.56
CA ALA A 401 19.05 1.71 -18.44
C ALA A 401 18.04 0.87 -17.64
N SER A 402 16.89 1.46 -17.29
CA SER A 402 15.82 0.75 -16.59
C SER A 402 15.20 -0.40 -17.40
N ALA A 403 15.10 -0.26 -18.73
CA ALA A 403 14.65 -1.36 -19.59
C ALA A 403 15.63 -2.55 -19.58
N TRP A 404 16.94 -2.29 -19.68
CA TRP A 404 17.97 -3.33 -19.66
C TRP A 404 18.04 -4.05 -18.31
N GLU A 405 17.82 -3.36 -17.19
CA GLU A 405 17.74 -3.98 -15.86
C GLU A 405 16.59 -5.02 -15.75
N GLN A 406 15.49 -4.82 -16.49
CA GLN A 406 14.34 -5.72 -16.46
C GLN A 406 14.53 -6.98 -17.31
N LEU A 407 15.40 -6.94 -18.32
CA LEU A 407 15.56 -8.00 -19.32
C LEU A 407 15.97 -9.37 -18.74
N PRO A 408 16.93 -9.49 -17.80
CA PRO A 408 17.35 -10.79 -17.26
C PRO A 408 16.21 -11.59 -16.64
N ALA A 409 15.30 -10.92 -15.93
CA ALA A 409 14.15 -11.56 -15.30
C ALA A 409 13.20 -12.18 -16.36
N ILE A 410 12.95 -11.46 -17.46
CA ILE A 410 12.09 -11.96 -18.55
C ILE A 410 12.76 -13.12 -19.28
N GLN A 411 14.07 -13.05 -19.52
CA GLN A 411 14.82 -14.15 -20.14
C GLN A 411 14.77 -15.42 -19.29
N GLN A 412 14.87 -15.29 -17.95
CA GLN A 412 14.73 -16.42 -17.04
C GLN A 412 13.32 -17.03 -17.13
N ILE A 413 12.26 -16.21 -17.12
CA ILE A 413 10.88 -16.69 -17.28
C ILE A 413 10.70 -17.41 -18.63
N ASN A 414 11.24 -16.87 -19.71
CA ASN A 414 11.17 -17.49 -21.04
C ASN A 414 11.94 -18.81 -21.10
N ARG A 415 13.11 -18.90 -20.46
CA ARG A 415 13.86 -20.15 -20.33
C ARG A 415 13.03 -21.20 -19.58
N ASP A 416 12.41 -20.82 -18.47
CA ASP A 416 11.54 -21.71 -17.70
C ASP A 416 10.33 -22.17 -18.50
N ARG A 417 9.69 -21.27 -19.27
CA ARG A 417 8.58 -21.61 -20.18
C ARG A 417 9.01 -22.63 -21.23
N ARG A 418 10.14 -22.40 -21.92
CA ARG A 418 10.69 -23.33 -22.92
C ARG A 418 10.99 -24.71 -22.32
N LEU A 419 11.53 -24.76 -21.10
CA LEU A 419 11.77 -26.02 -20.40
C LEU A 419 10.46 -26.76 -20.05
N ARG A 420 9.42 -26.03 -19.63
CA ARG A 420 8.09 -26.62 -19.39
C ARG A 420 7.43 -27.13 -20.66
N GLN A 421 7.51 -26.38 -21.76
CA GLN A 421 7.03 -26.81 -23.08
C GLN A 421 7.77 -28.07 -23.54
N LEU A 422 9.10 -28.09 -23.44
CA LEU A 422 9.90 -29.27 -23.78
C LEU A 422 9.50 -30.47 -22.92
N ALA A 423 9.31 -30.28 -21.62
CA ALA A 423 8.85 -31.34 -20.72
C ALA A 423 7.46 -31.86 -21.10
N GLN A 424 6.53 -30.97 -21.48
CA GLN A 424 5.19 -31.34 -21.94
C GLN A 424 5.24 -32.12 -23.25
N VAL A 425 5.95 -31.64 -24.27
CA VAL A 425 6.11 -32.32 -25.56
C VAL A 425 6.78 -33.68 -25.38
N THR A 426 7.87 -33.74 -24.59
CA THR A 426 8.58 -34.98 -24.29
C THR A 426 7.68 -35.97 -23.56
N ARG A 427 6.89 -35.52 -22.57
CA ARG A 427 5.93 -36.35 -21.84
C ARG A 427 4.85 -36.90 -22.78
N THR A 428 4.29 -36.06 -23.64
CA THR A 428 3.27 -36.47 -24.63
C THR A 428 3.82 -37.47 -25.63
N ALA A 429 4.99 -37.18 -26.24
CA ALA A 429 5.64 -38.08 -27.19
C ALA A 429 6.02 -39.42 -26.54
N THR A 430 6.54 -39.40 -25.32
CA THR A 430 6.87 -40.61 -24.56
C THR A 430 5.62 -41.41 -24.23
N PHE A 431 4.53 -40.76 -23.83
CA PHE A 431 3.26 -41.42 -23.56
C PHE A 431 2.69 -42.08 -24.82
N GLU A 432 2.60 -41.34 -25.93
CA GLU A 432 2.10 -41.85 -27.21
C GLU A 432 2.92 -43.02 -27.75
N LYS A 433 4.26 -42.93 -27.66
CA LYS A 433 5.15 -43.96 -28.19
C LYS A 433 5.27 -45.19 -27.30
N HIS A 434 5.26 -45.02 -25.98
CA HIS A 434 5.63 -46.09 -25.04
C HIS A 434 4.53 -46.51 -24.08
N VAL A 435 3.55 -45.67 -23.78
CA VAL A 435 2.51 -45.95 -22.78
C VAL A 435 1.18 -46.30 -23.45
N ARG A 436 0.75 -45.52 -24.44
CA ARG A 436 -0.50 -45.74 -25.20
C ARG A 436 -0.57 -47.11 -25.90
N PRO A 437 0.51 -47.66 -26.49
CA PRO A 437 0.46 -48.97 -27.14
C PRO A 437 0.45 -50.15 -26.16
N LEU A 438 0.64 -49.91 -24.85
CA LEU A 438 0.66 -50.98 -23.86
C LEU A 438 -0.74 -51.58 -23.70
N SER A 439 -0.80 -52.89 -23.50
CA SER A 439 -2.05 -53.53 -23.08
C SER A 439 -2.42 -53.10 -21.65
N PRO A 440 -3.72 -53.11 -21.28
CA PRO A 440 -4.19 -52.87 -19.91
C PRO A 440 -3.40 -53.62 -18.83
N ASP A 441 -3.07 -54.89 -19.08
CA ASP A 441 -2.27 -55.74 -18.19
C ASP A 441 -0.83 -55.24 -18.03
N ALA A 442 -0.19 -54.82 -19.12
CA ALA A 442 1.19 -54.34 -19.11
C ALA A 442 1.28 -52.97 -18.41
N LEU A 443 0.28 -52.11 -18.64
CA LEU A 443 0.16 -50.83 -17.96
C LEU A 443 0.04 -51.02 -16.44
N LEU A 444 -0.88 -51.87 -15.97
CA LEU A 444 -1.04 -52.19 -14.54
C LEU A 444 0.25 -52.72 -13.89
N GLN A 445 1.08 -53.45 -14.64
CA GLN A 445 2.37 -53.94 -14.15
C GLN A 445 3.42 -52.83 -14.03
N ILE A 446 3.41 -51.85 -14.94
CA ILE A 446 4.35 -50.71 -14.98
C ILE A 446 3.94 -49.65 -13.97
N VAL A 447 2.66 -49.30 -13.90
CA VAL A 447 2.12 -48.27 -12.99
C VAL A 447 1.87 -48.77 -11.57
N GLY A 448 2.14 -50.06 -11.29
CA GLY A 448 1.89 -50.72 -10.01
C GLY A 448 2.32 -49.93 -8.76
N PRO A 449 3.54 -49.37 -8.69
CA PRO A 449 3.97 -48.53 -7.56
C PRO A 449 3.20 -47.21 -7.40
N SER A 450 2.59 -46.72 -8.48
CA SER A 450 1.84 -45.46 -8.51
C SER A 450 0.36 -45.63 -8.21
N LEU A 451 -0.17 -46.87 -8.20
CA LEU A 451 -1.59 -47.15 -7.97
C LEU A 451 -2.08 -46.69 -6.58
N ALA A 452 -1.19 -46.63 -5.58
CA ALA A 452 -1.49 -46.10 -4.24
C ALA A 452 -1.55 -44.56 -4.19
N LYS A 453 -1.24 -43.87 -5.30
CA LYS A 453 -1.28 -42.40 -5.42
C LYS A 453 -2.34 -41.93 -6.43
N LEU A 454 -2.97 -42.85 -7.15
CA LEU A 454 -4.04 -42.56 -8.09
C LEU A 454 -5.38 -42.75 -7.37
N HIS A 455 -6.30 -41.79 -7.49
CA HIS A 455 -7.64 -41.90 -6.93
C HIS A 455 -8.51 -42.77 -7.84
N ALA A 456 -9.38 -43.59 -7.24
CA ALA A 456 -10.41 -44.31 -7.99
C ALA A 456 -11.54 -43.35 -8.40
N THR A 457 -12.08 -43.49 -9.62
CA THR A 457 -12.98 -42.51 -10.26
C THR A 457 -14.42 -42.46 -9.73
N THR A 458 -14.76 -43.17 -8.66
CA THR A 458 -16.12 -43.26 -8.11
C THR A 458 -16.21 -42.66 -6.71
N GLU A 459 -16.51 -41.35 -6.61
CA GLU A 459 -17.03 -40.58 -5.45
C GLU A 459 -16.58 -40.94 -4.01
N GLY A 460 -15.43 -41.59 -3.82
CA GLY A 460 -14.96 -42.08 -2.53
C GLY A 460 -13.46 -41.86 -2.33
N MET A 461 -13.06 -41.59 -1.09
CA MET A 461 -11.68 -41.32 -0.63
C MET A 461 -10.75 -42.56 -0.70
N GLY A 462 -10.77 -43.32 -1.80
CA GLY A 462 -9.98 -44.54 -1.99
C GLY A 462 -8.99 -44.43 -3.15
N THR A 463 -7.82 -45.04 -3.00
CA THR A 463 -6.83 -45.14 -4.08
C THR A 463 -7.17 -46.31 -5.01
N VAL A 464 -6.66 -46.31 -6.25
CA VAL A 464 -6.79 -47.46 -7.17
C VAL A 464 -6.16 -48.71 -6.53
N ALA A 465 -5.11 -48.56 -5.72
CA ALA A 465 -4.55 -49.67 -4.95
C ALA A 465 -5.52 -50.22 -3.88
N ASP A 466 -6.28 -49.37 -3.19
CA ASP A 466 -7.33 -49.80 -2.25
C ASP A 466 -8.46 -50.53 -2.97
N GLU A 467 -8.91 -50.00 -4.11
CA GLU A 467 -9.98 -50.61 -4.90
C GLU A 467 -9.57 -52.02 -5.38
N ILE A 468 -8.36 -52.18 -5.92
CA ILE A 468 -7.87 -53.50 -6.32
C ILE A 468 -7.59 -54.39 -5.09
N GLY A 469 -7.12 -53.82 -3.98
CA GLY A 469 -6.94 -54.53 -2.70
C GLY A 469 -8.26 -55.01 -2.08
N SER A 470 -9.38 -54.37 -2.43
CA SER A 470 -10.75 -54.75 -2.03
C SER A 470 -11.46 -55.65 -3.04
N SER A 471 -10.86 -55.89 -4.22
CA SER A 471 -11.42 -56.72 -5.28
C SER A 471 -11.43 -58.22 -4.93
N THR A 472 -12.13 -59.04 -5.73
CA THR A 472 -12.22 -60.50 -5.57
C THR A 472 -10.88 -61.23 -5.71
N PHE A 473 -9.83 -60.56 -6.22
CA PHE A 473 -8.46 -61.07 -6.35
C PHE A 473 -7.42 -60.12 -5.71
N PRO A 474 -7.44 -59.93 -4.38
CA PRO A 474 -6.61 -58.93 -3.68
C PRO A 474 -5.11 -59.26 -3.75
N THR A 475 -4.77 -60.51 -4.08
CA THR A 475 -3.41 -61.07 -4.08
C THR A 475 -2.61 -60.82 -5.37
N PHE A 476 -3.18 -60.09 -6.35
CA PHE A 476 -2.53 -59.80 -7.64
C PHE A 476 -1.19 -59.03 -7.51
N SER A 477 -1.02 -58.31 -6.40
CA SER A 477 0.17 -57.53 -6.07
C SER A 477 1.36 -58.37 -5.59
N ARG A 478 1.21 -59.69 -5.39
CA ARG A 478 2.33 -60.55 -4.96
C ARG A 478 3.36 -60.77 -6.08
N THR A 479 4.64 -60.73 -5.71
CA THR A 479 5.80 -60.85 -6.60
C THR A 479 5.80 -62.12 -7.46
N VAL A 480 5.21 -63.21 -6.96
CA VAL A 480 5.13 -64.50 -7.67
C VAL A 480 4.21 -64.44 -8.89
N LEU A 481 3.02 -63.85 -8.77
CA LEU A 481 2.07 -63.73 -9.89
C LEU A 481 2.58 -62.73 -10.94
N ARG A 482 3.22 -61.62 -10.53
CA ARG A 482 3.92 -60.71 -11.46
C ARG A 482 5.04 -61.42 -12.24
N ARG A 483 5.74 -62.38 -11.65
CA ARG A 483 6.81 -63.15 -12.32
C ARG A 483 6.24 -64.13 -13.37
N VAL A 484 5.06 -64.69 -13.12
CA VAL A 484 4.36 -65.61 -14.02
C VAL A 484 3.64 -64.86 -15.16
N ALA A 485 3.08 -63.69 -14.89
CA ALA A 485 2.32 -62.92 -15.88
C ALA A 485 3.19 -62.08 -16.84
N ARG A 486 4.48 -61.89 -16.56
CA ARG A 486 5.42 -61.21 -17.48
C ARG A 486 5.67 -62.08 -18.72
N SER A 487 5.20 -61.63 -19.88
CA SER A 487 5.36 -62.34 -21.15
C SER A 487 6.82 -62.74 -21.44
N ARG A 488 7.78 -61.84 -21.19
CA ARG A 488 9.23 -62.08 -21.41
C ARG A 488 10.01 -62.47 -20.14
N GLY A 489 9.32 -62.84 -19.07
CA GLY A 489 9.93 -63.21 -17.79
C GLY A 489 10.70 -64.55 -17.83
N PRO A 490 11.57 -64.82 -16.84
CA PRO A 490 12.42 -66.01 -16.84
C PRO A 490 11.65 -67.34 -16.89
N LEU A 491 10.45 -67.37 -16.31
CA LEU A 491 9.57 -68.55 -16.28
C LEU A 491 8.95 -68.83 -17.65
N ASN A 492 8.37 -67.82 -18.29
CA ASN A 492 7.77 -67.96 -19.62
C ASN A 492 8.83 -68.21 -20.71
N ARG A 493 10.03 -67.63 -20.59
CA ARG A 493 11.14 -67.89 -21.51
C ARG A 493 11.68 -69.32 -21.44
N ARG A 494 11.54 -69.98 -20.28
CA ARG A 494 11.95 -71.39 -20.09
C ARG A 494 10.83 -72.37 -20.46
N ALA A 495 9.57 -71.98 -20.29
CA ALA A 495 8.41 -72.85 -20.48
C ALA A 495 7.75 -72.76 -21.87
N LEU A 496 8.02 -71.70 -22.65
CA LEU A 496 7.42 -71.46 -23.96
C LEU A 496 8.50 -71.30 -25.05
N PRO A 497 8.30 -71.85 -26.26
CA PRO A 497 9.21 -71.65 -27.39
C PRO A 497 9.22 -70.20 -27.85
N SER A 498 10.34 -69.75 -28.42
CA SER A 498 10.63 -68.36 -28.79
C SER A 498 9.57 -67.72 -29.69
N SER A 499 8.95 -68.51 -30.57
CA SER A 499 7.87 -68.09 -31.47
C SER A 499 6.60 -67.65 -30.73
N ASN A 500 6.28 -68.30 -29.59
CA ASN A 500 5.09 -68.00 -28.79
C ASN A 500 5.26 -66.77 -27.87
N LEU A 501 6.48 -66.31 -27.64
CA LEU A 501 6.76 -65.11 -26.84
C LEU A 501 6.41 -63.81 -27.58
N ASN A 502 6.26 -63.87 -28.92
CA ASN A 502 5.95 -62.72 -29.78
C ASN A 502 4.50 -62.74 -30.30
N THR A 503 3.82 -63.90 -30.35
CA THR A 503 2.50 -64.05 -31.02
C THR A 503 1.30 -64.18 -30.08
N HIS A 504 1.49 -64.49 -28.79
CA HIS A 504 0.40 -64.59 -27.83
C HIS A 504 0.47 -63.49 -26.76
N PRO A 505 -0.55 -62.63 -26.63
CA PRO A 505 -0.61 -61.66 -25.55
C PRO A 505 -0.69 -62.40 -24.19
N PRO A 506 -0.16 -61.81 -23.10
CA PRO A 506 -0.22 -62.41 -21.77
C PRO A 506 -1.66 -62.75 -21.38
N ARG A 507 -1.83 -63.79 -20.54
CA ARG A 507 -3.14 -64.19 -20.00
C ARG A 507 -3.82 -62.95 -19.38
N PRO A 508 -5.04 -62.57 -19.81
CA PRO A 508 -5.63 -61.30 -19.43
C PRO A 508 -5.91 -61.24 -17.92
N LEU A 509 -5.05 -60.55 -17.17
CA LEU A 509 -5.20 -60.28 -15.74
C LEU A 509 -6.45 -59.45 -15.49
N VAL A 510 -6.76 -58.53 -16.39
CA VAL A 510 -7.95 -57.69 -16.33
C VAL A 510 -9.25 -58.50 -16.40
N LYS A 511 -9.30 -59.58 -17.21
CA LYS A 511 -10.46 -60.50 -17.25
C LYS A 511 -10.65 -61.30 -15.96
N LEU A 512 -9.64 -61.38 -15.09
CA LEU A 512 -9.76 -62.00 -13.76
C LEU A 512 -10.29 -61.01 -12.73
N LEU A 513 -9.98 -59.71 -12.88
CA LEU A 513 -10.47 -58.64 -12.01
C LEU A 513 -11.96 -58.33 -12.24
N ASP A 514 -12.47 -58.54 -13.46
CA ASP A 514 -13.87 -58.28 -13.84
C ASP A 514 -14.87 -59.42 -13.53
N GLN A 515 -14.46 -60.50 -12.84
CA GLN A 515 -15.36 -61.63 -12.52
C GLN A 515 -15.99 -61.52 -11.12
N PRO A 516 -17.34 -61.57 -11.00
CA PRO A 516 -18.02 -61.52 -9.70
C PRO A 516 -17.81 -62.81 -8.89
N ARG A 517 -17.68 -62.70 -7.56
CA ARG A 517 -17.66 -63.86 -6.65
C ARG A 517 -19.08 -64.42 -6.49
N GLN A 518 -19.24 -65.75 -6.52
CA GLN A 518 -20.40 -66.40 -5.88
C GLN A 518 -20.13 -66.54 -4.37
N PRO A 519 -21.11 -66.24 -3.49
CA PRO A 519 -20.96 -66.38 -2.06
C PRO A 519 -20.96 -67.87 -1.67
N VAL A 520 -19.93 -68.31 -0.96
CA VAL A 520 -19.90 -69.65 -0.34
C VAL A 520 -19.82 -69.49 1.17
N SER A 521 -20.64 -70.27 1.87
CA SER A 521 -20.85 -70.25 3.32
C SER A 521 -19.67 -70.79 4.14
N ASN A 522 -19.65 -70.38 5.41
CA ASN A 522 -18.57 -70.48 6.39
C ASN A 522 -18.07 -71.90 6.71
N ALA A 523 -16.75 -72.06 6.86
CA ALA A 523 -16.12 -73.10 7.70
C ALA A 523 -14.75 -72.60 8.22
N ALA A 524 -14.29 -73.14 9.36
CA ALA A 524 -13.24 -72.56 10.21
C ALA A 524 -11.86 -73.29 10.14
N VAL A 525 -10.76 -72.50 10.19
CA VAL A 525 -9.33 -72.78 10.62
C VAL A 525 -8.47 -73.73 9.70
N PRO A 526 -7.10 -73.66 9.54
CA PRO A 526 -6.00 -72.92 10.22
C PRO A 526 -5.10 -72.01 9.33
N ARG A 527 -4.14 -71.30 9.97
CA ARG A 527 -3.10 -70.47 9.30
C ARG A 527 -1.91 -71.35 8.88
N ASP A 528 -1.62 -71.44 7.58
CA ASP A 528 -0.39 -72.06 7.07
C ASP A 528 0.53 -71.00 6.43
N THR A 529 1.79 -70.94 6.86
CA THR A 529 2.77 -69.88 6.53
C THR A 529 3.92 -70.39 5.65
N GLY A 530 3.68 -71.39 4.80
CA GLY A 530 4.68 -71.97 3.90
C GLY A 530 4.69 -71.41 2.47
N MET A 531 5.83 -71.57 1.79
CA MET A 531 6.02 -71.26 0.36
C MET A 531 5.14 -72.19 -0.52
N ILE A 532 4.37 -71.62 -1.45
CA ILE A 532 3.49 -72.39 -2.35
C ILE A 532 4.26 -72.78 -3.62
N SER A 533 4.51 -74.08 -3.81
CA SER A 533 5.17 -74.62 -5.01
C SER A 533 4.15 -74.95 -6.11
N ILE A 534 4.59 -75.01 -7.38
CA ILE A 534 3.73 -75.42 -8.51
C ILE A 534 3.14 -76.82 -8.28
N MET A 535 3.87 -77.67 -7.56
CA MET A 535 3.49 -79.02 -7.15
C MET A 535 2.28 -79.00 -6.19
N ARG A 536 2.26 -78.04 -5.25
CA ARG A 536 1.16 -77.83 -4.29
C ARG A 536 -0.12 -77.35 -4.98
N ILE A 537 0.03 -76.53 -6.02
CA ILE A 537 -1.09 -76.07 -6.86
C ILE A 537 -1.66 -77.22 -7.70
N SER A 538 -0.80 -78.05 -8.32
CA SER A 538 -1.26 -79.22 -9.10
C SER A 538 -1.90 -80.32 -8.24
N GLY A 539 -1.42 -80.52 -7.00
CA GLY A 539 -1.99 -81.50 -6.07
C GLY A 539 -3.36 -81.07 -5.52
N GLY A 540 -3.56 -79.78 -5.24
CA GLY A 540 -4.87 -79.24 -4.86
C GLY A 540 -5.91 -79.28 -5.99
N ALA A 541 -5.45 -79.24 -7.24
CA ALA A 541 -6.28 -79.25 -8.44
C ALA A 541 -6.74 -80.64 -8.91
N LYS A 542 -6.29 -81.73 -8.26
CA LYS A 542 -6.44 -83.13 -8.72
C LYS A 542 -6.08 -83.32 -10.21
N THR A 543 -5.11 -82.55 -10.69
CA THR A 543 -4.45 -82.76 -11.99
C THR A 543 -3.16 -83.58 -11.77
N PRO A 544 -2.66 -84.36 -12.75
CA PRO A 544 -1.45 -85.16 -12.56
C PRO A 544 -0.28 -84.29 -12.06
N LEU A 545 0.44 -84.79 -11.05
CA LEU A 545 1.49 -84.06 -10.33
C LEU A 545 2.61 -83.63 -11.30
N VAL A 546 2.74 -82.32 -11.51
CA VAL A 546 3.79 -81.75 -12.37
C VAL A 546 4.98 -81.33 -11.50
N ASP A 547 6.07 -82.10 -11.55
CA ASP A 547 7.34 -81.74 -10.91
C ASP A 547 8.18 -80.84 -11.84
N ALA A 548 8.39 -79.59 -11.42
CA ALA A 548 9.10 -78.58 -12.20
C ALA A 548 10.58 -78.94 -12.49
N LYS A 549 11.19 -79.82 -11.69
CA LYS A 549 12.57 -80.27 -11.93
C LYS A 549 12.68 -81.28 -13.07
N LYS A 550 11.57 -81.89 -13.52
CA LYS A 550 11.54 -82.94 -14.56
C LYS A 550 10.95 -82.47 -15.90
N LEU A 551 10.49 -81.22 -15.99
CA LEU A 551 9.98 -80.63 -17.23
C LEU A 551 11.12 -80.18 -18.14
N THR A 552 11.49 -81.04 -19.09
CA THR A 552 12.25 -80.66 -20.28
C THR A 552 11.37 -80.89 -21.51
N PRO A 553 11.62 -80.24 -22.66
CA PRO A 553 10.78 -80.40 -23.86
C PRO A 553 10.56 -81.87 -24.27
N SER A 554 11.54 -82.75 -23.99
CA SER A 554 11.49 -84.18 -24.30
C SER A 554 10.71 -85.04 -23.31
N THR A 555 10.55 -84.64 -22.04
CA THR A 555 9.79 -85.41 -21.02
C THR A 555 8.27 -85.25 -21.14
N VAL A 556 7.79 -84.21 -21.84
CA VAL A 556 6.36 -83.99 -22.11
C VAL A 556 5.80 -85.01 -23.12
N GLN A 557 6.66 -85.64 -23.94
CA GLN A 557 6.24 -86.55 -25.02
C GLN A 557 6.07 -88.03 -24.64
N LYS A 558 6.62 -88.51 -23.51
CA LYS A 558 6.72 -89.96 -23.22
C LYS A 558 5.75 -90.51 -22.16
N THR A 559 4.79 -89.72 -21.65
CA THR A 559 3.83 -90.20 -20.64
C THR A 559 2.45 -90.41 -21.27
N GLN A 560 2.11 -91.69 -21.48
CA GLN A 560 0.83 -92.28 -21.92
C GLN A 560 0.63 -92.41 -23.44
N GLY A 561 0.62 -93.67 -23.92
CA GLY A 561 0.50 -94.09 -25.32
C GLY A 561 -0.81 -93.70 -25.99
N ILE A 562 -0.94 -92.42 -26.33
CA ILE A 562 -1.95 -91.87 -27.23
C ILE A 562 -1.20 -90.98 -28.22
N SER A 563 -1.26 -91.34 -29.50
CA SER A 563 -0.65 -90.57 -30.59
C SER A 563 -1.37 -89.22 -30.75
N TYR A 564 -0.65 -88.11 -30.60
CA TYR A 564 -1.14 -86.77 -30.88
C TYR A 564 -0.51 -86.22 -32.16
N THR A 565 -0.87 -86.79 -33.30
CA THR A 565 -0.84 -86.07 -34.57
C THR A 565 -2.04 -85.12 -34.63
N SER A 566 -1.75 -83.82 -34.55
CA SER A 566 -2.66 -82.66 -34.68
C SER A 566 -3.68 -82.42 -33.54
N VAL A 567 -3.29 -81.58 -32.57
CA VAL A 567 -4.24 -80.90 -31.64
C VAL A 567 -4.15 -79.39 -31.81
N LEU A 568 -4.16 -78.94 -33.07
CA LEU A 568 -4.37 -77.54 -33.45
C LEU A 568 -5.86 -77.13 -33.40
N GLY A 569 -6.79 -78.06 -33.13
CA GLY A 569 -8.24 -77.79 -33.19
C GLY A 569 -9.02 -77.75 -31.86
N HIS A 570 -8.45 -78.18 -30.71
CA HIS A 570 -9.26 -78.46 -29.51
C HIS A 570 -9.05 -77.55 -28.28
N TRP A 571 -8.09 -76.62 -28.29
CA TRP A 571 -7.93 -75.64 -27.20
C TRP A 571 -8.80 -74.37 -27.37
N MET A 572 -9.54 -74.25 -28.46
CA MET A 572 -10.50 -73.16 -28.71
C MET A 572 -11.92 -73.42 -28.19
N ARG A 573 -12.23 -74.55 -27.55
CA ARG A 573 -13.54 -74.76 -26.85
C ARG A 573 -13.40 -74.69 -25.32
N ARG A 574 -14.31 -73.91 -24.72
CA ARG A 574 -14.36 -73.33 -23.36
C ARG A 574 -14.20 -74.25 -22.11
N ARG A 575 -13.91 -75.56 -22.19
CA ARG A 575 -13.98 -76.46 -21.01
C ARG A 575 -12.66 -76.78 -20.28
N GLY A 576 -11.51 -76.92 -20.95
CA GLY A 576 -10.24 -77.25 -20.27
C GLY A 576 -9.66 -76.10 -19.43
N SER A 577 -9.80 -74.87 -19.92
CA SER A 577 -9.45 -73.66 -19.16
C SER A 577 -10.43 -73.35 -18.02
N ALA A 578 -11.64 -73.92 -18.04
CA ALA A 578 -12.60 -73.80 -16.96
C ALA A 578 -12.24 -74.72 -15.78
N VAL A 579 -11.73 -75.93 -16.04
CA VAL A 579 -11.27 -76.85 -14.98
C VAL A 579 -9.99 -76.34 -14.30
N PHE A 580 -9.02 -75.81 -15.06
CA PHE A 580 -7.83 -75.17 -14.47
C PHE A 580 -8.17 -73.86 -13.74
N ARG A 581 -9.13 -73.06 -14.27
CA ARG A 581 -9.63 -71.86 -13.59
C ARG A 581 -10.38 -72.23 -12.31
N GLN A 582 -11.26 -73.23 -12.35
CA GLN A 582 -12.00 -73.71 -11.19
C GLN A 582 -11.05 -74.28 -10.15
N ALA A 583 -10.06 -75.08 -10.54
CA ALA A 583 -9.08 -75.64 -9.61
C ALA A 583 -8.12 -74.60 -9.00
N ALA A 584 -7.71 -73.57 -9.77
CA ALA A 584 -6.94 -72.45 -9.25
C ALA A 584 -7.79 -71.56 -8.34
N VAL A 585 -9.07 -71.37 -8.65
CA VAL A 585 -10.06 -70.68 -7.83
C VAL A 585 -10.35 -71.47 -6.55
N ASP A 586 -10.52 -72.79 -6.60
CA ASP A 586 -10.75 -73.67 -5.45
C ASP A 586 -9.53 -73.74 -4.53
N HIS A 587 -8.31 -73.77 -5.09
CA HIS A 587 -7.05 -73.69 -4.33
C HIS A 587 -6.80 -72.30 -3.74
N LEU A 588 -7.21 -71.22 -4.42
CA LEU A 588 -7.13 -69.86 -3.86
C LEU A 588 -8.23 -69.62 -2.82
N ASN A 589 -9.41 -70.21 -3.00
CA ASN A 589 -10.52 -70.18 -2.04
C ASN A 589 -10.19 -70.97 -0.76
N SER A 590 -9.32 -71.99 -0.81
CA SER A 590 -8.86 -72.72 0.37
C SER A 590 -7.81 -71.96 1.21
N ILE A 591 -7.28 -70.81 0.74
CA ILE A 591 -6.19 -70.05 1.41
C ILE A 591 -6.71 -68.71 2.03
N ARG A 592 -7.91 -68.74 2.63
CA ARG A 592 -8.63 -67.68 3.42
C ARG A 592 -9.64 -66.78 2.66
N PRO A 593 -10.75 -66.41 3.32
CA PRO A 593 -11.42 -65.12 3.17
C PRO A 593 -11.11 -64.17 4.35
N ILE A 594 -10.76 -62.91 4.05
CA ILE A 594 -10.84 -61.79 5.00
C ILE A 594 -12.30 -61.33 5.00
N ARG A 595 -12.91 -61.11 6.18
CA ARG A 595 -14.20 -60.42 6.28
C ARG A 595 -14.04 -59.00 5.73
N LEU A 596 -14.66 -58.70 4.59
CA LEU A 596 -14.89 -57.34 4.14
C LEU A 596 -16.40 -57.12 4.06
N ARG A 597 -16.89 -56.10 4.77
CA ARG A 597 -18.26 -55.60 4.70
C ARG A 597 -18.58 -55.29 3.24
N ALA A 598 -19.72 -55.78 2.76
CA ALA A 598 -20.24 -55.46 1.44
C ALA A 598 -20.41 -53.94 1.30
N LYS A 599 -19.52 -53.31 0.53
CA LYS A 599 -19.86 -52.14 -0.28
C LYS A 599 -19.68 -52.56 -1.73
N SER A 600 -20.67 -52.20 -2.54
CA SER A 600 -20.75 -52.41 -3.99
C SER A 600 -19.37 -52.49 -4.65
N LEU A 601 -19.04 -53.66 -5.22
CA LEU A 601 -17.86 -53.85 -6.05
C LEU A 601 -18.13 -53.14 -7.39
N SER A 602 -17.67 -51.90 -7.53
CA SER A 602 -17.49 -51.32 -8.86
C SER A 602 -16.33 -52.07 -9.53
N SER A 603 -16.52 -52.49 -10.77
CA SER A 603 -15.44 -53.07 -11.57
C SER A 603 -14.41 -51.97 -11.82
N VAL A 604 -13.13 -52.26 -11.54
CA VAL A 604 -12.03 -51.35 -11.82
C VAL A 604 -12.00 -51.11 -13.33
N ASN A 605 -12.54 -49.98 -13.79
CA ASN A 605 -12.62 -49.70 -15.22
C ASN A 605 -11.24 -49.24 -15.72
N ILE A 606 -10.40 -50.16 -16.17
CA ILE A 606 -9.03 -49.81 -16.61
C ILE A 606 -9.03 -48.84 -17.81
N ARG A 607 -10.14 -48.69 -18.55
CA ARG A 607 -10.27 -47.64 -19.57
C ARG A 607 -10.28 -46.23 -18.95
N THR A 608 -10.81 -46.03 -17.74
CA THR A 608 -10.75 -44.74 -17.04
C THR A 608 -9.35 -44.47 -16.48
N LEU A 609 -8.61 -45.51 -16.05
CA LEU A 609 -7.19 -45.39 -15.68
C LEU A 609 -6.31 -44.86 -16.83
N PHE A 610 -6.55 -45.32 -18.07
CA PHE A 610 -5.86 -44.80 -19.26
C PHE A 610 -6.18 -43.32 -19.51
N ALA A 611 -7.42 -42.89 -19.24
CA ALA A 611 -7.80 -41.49 -19.33
C ALA A 611 -7.10 -40.65 -18.25
N ASP A 612 -6.99 -41.13 -17.01
CA ASP A 612 -6.31 -40.42 -15.92
C ASP A 612 -4.79 -40.34 -16.08
N LEU A 613 -4.18 -41.30 -16.78
CA LEU A 613 -2.74 -41.31 -17.09
C LEU A 613 -2.39 -40.51 -18.35
N SER A 614 -3.40 -40.09 -19.13
CA SER A 614 -3.17 -39.30 -20.34
C SER A 614 -2.61 -37.92 -19.99
N PRO A 615 -1.48 -37.50 -20.60
CA PRO A 615 -0.93 -36.18 -20.38
C PRO A 615 -1.82 -35.05 -20.94
N LEU A 616 -2.78 -35.39 -21.81
CA LEU A 616 -3.74 -34.48 -22.43
C LEU A 616 -5.06 -34.38 -21.68
N SER A 617 -5.29 -35.21 -20.66
CA SER A 617 -6.51 -35.11 -19.86
C SER A 617 -6.45 -33.84 -19.01
N PRO A 618 -7.39 -32.90 -19.16
CA PRO A 618 -7.45 -31.71 -18.35
C PRO A 618 -7.88 -32.13 -16.95
N ARG A 619 -6.92 -32.47 -16.08
CA ARG A 619 -7.21 -32.56 -14.66
C ARG A 619 -7.62 -31.16 -14.24
N LYS A 620 -8.88 -30.96 -13.84
CA LYS A 620 -9.34 -29.73 -13.18
C LYS A 620 -8.55 -29.59 -11.88
N VAL A 621 -7.34 -29.06 -11.97
CA VAL A 621 -6.76 -28.30 -10.88
C VAL A 621 -7.59 -27.04 -10.88
N THR A 622 -8.50 -26.89 -9.93
CA THR A 622 -9.23 -25.64 -9.72
C THR A 622 -8.16 -24.56 -9.54
N PRO A 623 -7.90 -23.71 -10.54
CA PRO A 623 -6.96 -22.63 -10.33
C PRO A 623 -7.70 -21.61 -9.49
N THR A 624 -7.13 -21.18 -8.37
CA THR A 624 -7.66 -20.06 -7.58
C THR A 624 -7.57 -18.71 -8.32
N SER A 625 -7.35 -18.71 -9.64
CA SER A 625 -7.20 -17.51 -10.46
C SER A 625 -7.72 -17.73 -11.87
N THR A 626 -8.60 -16.83 -12.31
CA THR A 626 -9.31 -16.80 -13.60
C THR A 626 -8.40 -16.36 -14.77
N VAL A 627 -7.20 -16.93 -14.89
CA VAL A 627 -6.33 -16.68 -16.04
C VAL A 627 -6.59 -17.75 -17.10
N ARG A 628 -7.15 -17.34 -18.24
CA ARG A 628 -7.21 -18.18 -19.45
C ARG A 628 -5.77 -18.64 -19.78
N PRO A 629 -5.51 -19.93 -20.05
CA PRO A 629 -4.24 -20.32 -20.63
C PRO A 629 -4.16 -19.69 -22.02
N GLN A 630 -3.35 -18.64 -22.17
CA GLN A 630 -2.88 -18.23 -23.49
C GLN A 630 -2.13 -19.41 -24.08
N THR A 631 -2.38 -19.69 -25.37
CA THR A 631 -1.68 -20.72 -26.14
C THR A 631 -0.17 -20.61 -25.91
N ASP A 632 0.40 -21.66 -25.31
CA ASP A 632 1.80 -21.79 -24.87
C ASP A 632 2.81 -21.80 -26.05
N GLU A 633 2.60 -21.10 -27.15
CA GLU A 633 3.42 -21.27 -28.36
C GLU A 633 4.46 -20.16 -28.58
N GLU A 634 4.26 -18.96 -28.03
CA GLU A 634 5.19 -17.84 -28.24
C GLU A 634 5.97 -17.46 -26.96
N PRO A 635 7.29 -17.18 -27.07
CA PRO A 635 8.05 -16.60 -25.96
C PRO A 635 7.43 -15.25 -25.57
N LEU A 636 7.47 -14.90 -24.28
CA LEU A 636 7.07 -13.57 -23.86
C LEU A 636 7.98 -12.55 -24.53
N ALA A 637 7.41 -11.61 -25.28
CA ALA A 637 8.12 -10.42 -25.70
C ALA A 637 8.66 -9.71 -24.44
N ALA A 638 9.92 -9.26 -24.48
CA ALA A 638 10.48 -8.49 -23.39
C ALA A 638 9.90 -7.08 -23.42
N ILE A 639 8.69 -6.87 -22.91
CA ILE A 639 8.08 -5.54 -22.90
C ILE A 639 8.46 -4.86 -21.59
N PRO A 640 9.41 -3.89 -21.57
CA PRO A 640 9.75 -3.19 -20.34
C PRO A 640 8.53 -2.42 -19.83
N GLN A 641 8.36 -2.40 -18.50
CA GLN A 641 7.25 -1.71 -17.85
C GLN A 641 7.80 -0.52 -17.06
N PHE A 642 7.22 0.65 -17.27
CA PHE A 642 7.57 1.87 -16.54
C PHE A 642 6.39 2.26 -15.64
N PRO A 643 6.45 1.95 -14.33
CA PRO A 643 5.33 2.17 -13.42
C PRO A 643 5.17 3.64 -12.97
N HIS A 644 6.14 4.49 -13.28
CA HIS A 644 6.10 5.91 -12.93
C HIS A 644 4.90 6.60 -13.63
N PRO A 645 4.12 7.42 -12.91
CA PRO A 645 3.02 8.18 -13.50
C PRO A 645 3.54 9.32 -14.39
N MET A 646 2.99 9.45 -15.58
CA MET A 646 3.50 10.42 -16.57
C MET A 646 2.97 11.85 -16.39
N SER A 647 2.02 12.09 -15.48
CA SER A 647 1.49 13.43 -15.20
C SER A 647 2.55 14.37 -14.63
N GLU A 648 3.41 13.88 -13.73
CA GLU A 648 4.47 14.68 -13.10
C GLU A 648 5.51 15.16 -14.14
N ARG A 649 5.94 14.26 -15.04
CA ARG A 649 6.87 14.60 -16.12
C ARG A 649 6.27 15.59 -17.11
N LEU A 650 4.98 15.45 -17.43
CA LEU A 650 4.28 16.43 -18.29
C LEU A 650 4.19 17.82 -17.62
N ILE A 651 3.83 17.88 -16.33
CA ILE A 651 3.75 19.15 -15.59
C ILE A 651 5.13 19.83 -15.52
N ALA A 652 6.20 19.06 -15.35
CA ALA A 652 7.56 19.59 -15.35
C ALA A 652 7.99 20.13 -16.74
N LEU A 653 7.62 19.46 -17.83
CA LEU A 653 7.98 19.86 -19.19
C LEU A 653 7.13 21.02 -19.73
N ALA A 654 5.83 21.00 -19.47
CA ALA A 654 4.86 21.92 -20.03
C ALA A 654 3.75 22.25 -19.00
N PRO A 655 4.06 23.02 -17.94
CA PRO A 655 3.10 23.34 -16.87
C PRO A 655 1.83 24.01 -17.41
N ASP A 656 1.97 24.87 -18.43
CA ASP A 656 0.85 25.57 -19.09
C ASP A 656 -0.16 24.60 -19.74
N MET A 657 0.25 23.36 -20.05
CA MET A 657 -0.63 22.35 -20.66
C MET A 657 -1.47 21.61 -19.63
N LEU A 658 -1.20 21.74 -18.33
CA LEU A 658 -2.06 21.15 -17.29
C LEU A 658 -3.46 21.75 -17.36
N LEU A 659 -3.54 23.08 -17.25
CA LEU A 659 -4.76 23.86 -17.44
C LEU A 659 -4.36 25.23 -18.01
N PRO A 660 -4.52 25.48 -19.32
CA PRO A 660 -4.13 26.77 -19.90
C PRO A 660 -4.83 27.95 -19.22
N GLY A 661 -4.13 29.06 -18.97
CA GLY A 661 -4.72 30.23 -18.31
C GLY A 661 -4.83 30.12 -16.78
N LEU A 662 -4.25 29.08 -16.17
CA LEU A 662 -4.25 28.84 -14.73
C LEU A 662 -3.64 29.99 -13.93
N GLU A 663 -2.70 30.73 -14.50
CA GLU A 663 -2.12 31.93 -13.91
C GLU A 663 -3.15 33.03 -13.61
N ARG A 664 -4.28 33.04 -14.33
CA ARG A 664 -5.38 33.99 -14.19
C ARG A 664 -6.41 33.59 -13.13
N VAL A 665 -6.33 32.36 -12.62
CA VAL A 665 -7.20 31.89 -11.55
C VAL A 665 -6.79 32.57 -10.26
N GLU A 666 -7.65 33.32 -9.58
CA GLU A 666 -7.22 34.01 -8.36
C GLU A 666 -6.75 33.06 -7.25
N PRO A 667 -5.79 33.45 -6.40
CA PRO A 667 -5.45 32.71 -5.19
C PRO A 667 -6.67 32.51 -4.28
N ASN A 668 -6.63 31.42 -3.50
CA ASN A 668 -7.71 30.96 -2.63
C ASN A 668 -9.00 30.65 -3.38
N SER A 669 -8.88 29.84 -4.43
CA SER A 669 -10.00 29.41 -5.26
C SER A 669 -10.14 27.89 -5.27
N VAL A 670 -11.38 27.44 -5.41
CA VAL A 670 -11.74 26.02 -5.56
C VAL A 670 -12.57 25.86 -6.83
N ALA A 671 -12.21 24.87 -7.63
CA ALA A 671 -12.72 24.67 -8.96
C ALA A 671 -13.01 23.20 -9.24
N LEU A 672 -14.08 22.93 -9.98
CA LEU A 672 -14.35 21.61 -10.55
C LEU A 672 -13.84 21.55 -11.99
N VAL A 673 -13.00 20.57 -12.28
CA VAL A 673 -12.42 20.32 -13.60
C VAL A 673 -12.53 18.84 -13.98
N GLU A 674 -12.49 18.55 -15.27
CA GLU A 674 -12.57 17.19 -15.83
C GLU A 674 -11.30 16.88 -16.64
N PRO A 675 -10.86 15.61 -16.70
CA PRO A 675 -9.72 15.21 -17.51
C PRO A 675 -10.08 15.23 -19.00
N ASN A 676 -9.25 15.90 -19.80
CA ASN A 676 -9.26 15.83 -21.26
C ASN A 676 -8.67 14.50 -21.73
N MET A 677 -9.48 13.46 -21.78
CA MET A 677 -9.01 12.13 -22.19
C MET A 677 -8.45 12.08 -23.60
N ARG A 678 -8.91 12.95 -24.52
CA ARG A 678 -8.34 13.01 -25.87
C ARG A 678 -6.89 13.48 -25.84
N PHE A 679 -6.58 14.46 -24.99
CA PHE A 679 -5.21 14.91 -24.77
C PHE A 679 -4.37 13.82 -24.10
N ILE A 680 -4.87 13.24 -23.00
CA ILE A 680 -4.14 12.21 -22.23
C ILE A 680 -3.84 10.98 -23.10
N GLU A 681 -4.83 10.47 -23.84
CA GLU A 681 -4.63 9.32 -24.73
C GLU A 681 -3.61 9.64 -25.83
N ALA A 682 -3.69 10.81 -26.48
CA ALA A 682 -2.75 11.21 -27.52
C ALA A 682 -1.32 11.35 -26.98
N PHE A 683 -1.16 11.99 -25.82
CA PHE A 683 0.11 12.12 -25.11
C PHE A 683 0.73 10.75 -24.79
N MET A 684 -0.08 9.84 -24.23
CA MET A 684 0.37 8.49 -23.88
C MET A 684 0.72 7.64 -25.11
N VAL A 685 0.02 7.81 -26.23
CA VAL A 685 0.39 7.18 -27.51
C VAL A 685 1.76 7.69 -27.98
N GLY A 686 2.00 9.00 -27.91
CA GLY A 686 3.28 9.60 -28.28
C GLY A 686 4.46 9.04 -27.46
N LEU A 687 4.32 9.00 -26.14
CA LEU A 687 5.29 8.36 -25.23
C LEU A 687 5.62 6.93 -25.64
N ASN A 688 4.59 6.10 -25.82
CA ASN A 688 4.77 4.69 -26.15
C ASN A 688 5.39 4.50 -27.54
N HIS A 689 4.96 5.31 -28.51
CA HIS A 689 5.47 5.26 -29.88
C HIS A 689 6.97 5.60 -29.93
N GLU A 690 7.40 6.66 -29.25
CA GLU A 690 8.82 7.04 -29.23
C GLU A 690 9.68 6.03 -28.47
N MET A 691 9.18 5.51 -27.35
CA MET A 691 9.91 4.46 -26.63
C MET A 691 10.06 3.20 -27.48
N GLY A 692 9.05 2.83 -28.27
CA GLY A 692 9.17 1.73 -29.23
C GLY A 692 10.27 1.99 -30.27
N ARG A 693 10.38 3.22 -30.78
CA ARG A 693 11.43 3.62 -31.72
C ARG A 693 12.82 3.58 -31.09
N GLU A 694 12.97 4.07 -29.86
CA GLU A 694 14.24 4.00 -29.12
C GLU A 694 14.66 2.57 -28.82
N LEU A 695 13.73 1.72 -28.39
CA LEU A 695 14.00 0.29 -28.16
C LEU A 695 14.45 -0.41 -29.45
N LEU A 696 13.82 -0.07 -30.59
CA LEU A 696 14.24 -0.59 -31.90
C LEU A 696 15.67 -0.13 -32.25
N TRP A 697 15.92 1.18 -32.11
CA TRP A 697 17.20 1.79 -32.44
C TRP A 697 18.35 1.23 -31.60
N ARG A 698 18.08 0.91 -30.33
CA ARG A 698 19.04 0.32 -29.39
C ARG A 698 19.07 -1.22 -29.43
N GLU A 699 18.44 -1.84 -30.43
CA GLU A 699 18.37 -3.30 -30.63
C GLU A 699 17.84 -4.07 -29.40
N TYR A 700 16.97 -3.45 -28.61
CA TYR A 700 16.38 -4.11 -27.44
C TYR A 700 15.39 -5.20 -27.91
N PRO A 701 15.42 -6.42 -27.34
CA PRO A 701 14.72 -7.59 -27.88
C PRO A 701 13.22 -7.61 -27.52
N THR A 702 12.46 -6.67 -28.06
CA THR A 702 11.01 -6.52 -27.84
C THR A 702 10.23 -6.41 -29.14
N ASP A 703 8.92 -6.64 -29.05
CA ASP A 703 7.99 -6.29 -30.13
C ASP A 703 7.57 -4.82 -29.95
N LEU A 704 7.57 -4.05 -31.05
CA LEU A 704 7.22 -2.63 -31.09
C LEU A 704 5.75 -2.35 -30.73
N ARG A 705 4.97 -3.42 -30.55
CA ARG A 705 3.56 -3.40 -30.17
C ARG A 705 3.34 -3.39 -28.65
N GLY A 706 4.41 -3.42 -27.85
CA GLY A 706 4.36 -3.32 -26.40
C GLY A 706 3.84 -1.97 -25.90
N THR A 707 2.94 -1.99 -24.91
CA THR A 707 2.58 -0.78 -24.16
C THR A 707 3.47 -0.66 -22.93
N PHE A 708 4.44 0.25 -23.00
CA PHE A 708 5.50 0.48 -22.01
C PHE A 708 5.05 1.41 -20.88
N PHE A 709 4.34 2.49 -21.23
CA PHE A 709 3.78 3.45 -20.29
C PHE A 709 2.27 3.29 -20.22
N ARG A 710 1.76 2.97 -19.02
CA ARG A 710 0.32 2.73 -18.82
C ARG A 710 -0.34 3.71 -17.86
N LYS A 711 0.42 4.35 -16.97
CA LYS A 711 -0.13 5.20 -15.90
C LYS A 711 0.13 6.67 -16.22
N PHE A 712 -0.95 7.44 -16.35
CA PHE A 712 -0.84 8.89 -16.44
C PHE A 712 -0.87 9.50 -15.03
N TRP A 713 -1.91 9.22 -14.24
CA TRP A 713 -2.07 9.72 -12.88
C TRP A 713 -1.35 8.87 -11.84
N ASP A 714 -0.87 9.51 -10.77
CA ASP A 714 -0.32 8.83 -9.61
C ASP A 714 -1.41 8.31 -8.67
N GLN A 715 -1.68 7.00 -8.70
CA GLN A 715 -2.64 6.36 -7.80
C GLN A 715 -2.00 5.77 -6.54
N ARG A 716 -0.74 6.10 -6.22
CA ARG A 716 -0.14 5.70 -4.94
C ARG A 716 -0.96 6.34 -3.81
N GLY A 717 -1.38 5.53 -2.84
CA GLY A 717 -2.23 5.97 -1.72
C GLY A 717 -3.74 5.95 -1.99
N ALA A 718 -4.17 5.55 -3.19
CA ALA A 718 -5.59 5.26 -3.44
C ALA A 718 -6.08 4.05 -2.60
N PRO A 719 -7.35 4.02 -2.18
CA PRO A 719 -7.93 2.86 -1.50
C PRO A 719 -7.72 1.53 -2.26
N GLU A 720 -7.53 0.41 -1.54
CA GLU A 720 -7.19 -0.90 -2.15
C GLU A 720 -8.17 -1.38 -3.23
N ASN A 721 -9.45 -1.02 -3.11
CA ASN A 721 -10.52 -1.41 -4.04
C ASN A 721 -10.82 -0.34 -5.11
N SER A 722 -9.95 0.65 -5.26
CA SER A 722 -10.14 1.73 -6.25
C SER A 722 -9.99 1.25 -7.69
N PRO A 723 -10.75 1.83 -8.64
CA PRO A 723 -10.58 1.54 -10.06
C PRO A 723 -9.18 1.94 -10.53
N SER A 724 -8.53 1.05 -11.29
CA SER A 724 -7.26 1.35 -11.96
C SER A 724 -7.50 2.38 -13.06
N LEU A 725 -6.70 3.45 -13.06
CA LEU A 725 -6.65 4.47 -14.11
C LEU A 725 -5.54 4.17 -15.14
N ALA A 726 -4.93 2.98 -15.09
CA ALA A 726 -3.96 2.56 -16.07
C ALA A 726 -4.62 2.25 -17.42
N LEU A 727 -4.00 2.71 -18.51
CA LEU A 727 -4.47 2.45 -19.87
C LEU A 727 -4.50 0.94 -20.17
N ALA A 728 -5.53 0.53 -20.91
CA ALA A 728 -5.53 -0.76 -21.60
C ALA A 728 -4.39 -0.78 -22.64
N PRO A 729 -3.82 -1.96 -22.96
CA PRO A 729 -2.81 -2.08 -24.01
C PRO A 729 -3.26 -1.40 -25.30
N LEU A 730 -2.37 -0.63 -25.93
CA LEU A 730 -2.70 0.15 -27.15
C LEU A 730 -3.16 -0.75 -28.31
N THR A 731 -2.74 -2.02 -28.33
CA THR A 731 -3.18 -3.03 -29.31
C THR A 731 -4.64 -3.46 -29.14
N GLU A 732 -5.25 -3.19 -27.98
CA GLU A 732 -6.66 -3.51 -27.69
C GLU A 732 -7.59 -2.31 -27.97
N TRP A 733 -7.05 -1.15 -28.36
CA TRP A 733 -7.83 0.05 -28.60
C TRP A 733 -8.61 -0.02 -29.91
N ASN A 734 -9.94 0.10 -29.82
CA ASN A 734 -10.86 0.00 -30.95
C ASN A 734 -11.95 1.08 -30.95
N ARG A 735 -11.86 2.08 -30.06
CA ARG A 735 -12.81 3.19 -29.97
C ARG A 735 -12.18 4.48 -30.48
N THR A 736 -12.99 5.52 -30.61
CA THR A 736 -12.53 6.88 -30.92
C THR A 736 -11.61 7.42 -29.83
N LEU A 737 -10.74 8.36 -30.19
CA LEU A 737 -9.77 8.93 -29.26
C LEU A 737 -10.49 9.57 -28.05
N GLY A 738 -9.98 9.31 -26.85
CA GLY A 738 -10.56 9.73 -25.57
C GLY A 738 -11.52 8.71 -24.93
N ASN A 739 -11.87 7.62 -25.63
CA ASN A 739 -12.83 6.62 -25.14
C ASN A 739 -12.21 5.23 -24.90
N ASN A 740 -10.89 5.08 -25.04
CA ASN A 740 -10.18 3.79 -24.95
C ASN A 740 -9.72 3.44 -23.53
N ALA A 741 -9.48 4.43 -22.67
CA ALA A 741 -9.00 4.22 -21.30
C ALA A 741 -10.02 3.52 -20.36
N THR A 742 -11.29 3.37 -20.75
CA THR A 742 -12.40 2.95 -19.87
C THR A 742 -12.60 1.42 -19.83
N GLN A 743 -11.65 0.67 -19.28
CA GLN A 743 -11.90 -0.72 -18.87
C GLN A 743 -12.38 -0.78 -17.40
N ARG A 744 -13.66 -0.45 -17.15
CA ARG A 744 -14.57 -1.10 -16.16
C ARG A 744 -15.71 -0.23 -15.61
N SER A 745 -15.55 1.09 -15.39
CA SER A 745 -16.63 1.93 -14.81
C SER A 745 -17.30 2.91 -15.77
N GLY A 746 -16.68 3.19 -16.92
CA GLY A 746 -17.20 4.17 -17.90
C GLY A 746 -17.27 5.62 -17.38
N LYS A 747 -16.74 5.92 -16.19
CA LYS A 747 -16.81 7.24 -15.55
C LYS A 747 -15.43 7.88 -15.55
N LEU A 748 -15.35 9.12 -16.04
CA LEU A 748 -14.16 9.94 -15.88
C LEU A 748 -14.09 10.44 -14.43
N PRO A 749 -12.91 10.45 -13.80
CA PRO A 749 -12.77 10.99 -12.47
C PRO A 749 -13.01 12.51 -12.53
N LEU A 750 -13.90 13.01 -11.70
CA LEU A 750 -14.02 14.46 -11.48
C LEU A 750 -12.84 14.93 -10.64
N ILE A 751 -12.26 16.07 -11.00
CA ILE A 751 -11.10 16.63 -10.35
C ILE A 751 -11.49 17.92 -9.64
N VAL A 752 -11.10 18.04 -8.37
CA VAL A 752 -11.18 19.27 -7.60
C VAL A 752 -9.82 19.94 -7.65
N LEU A 753 -9.74 21.13 -8.22
CA LEU A 753 -8.55 21.97 -8.25
C LEU A 753 -8.67 23.04 -7.18
N ILE A 754 -7.62 23.19 -6.36
CA ILE A 754 -7.53 24.18 -5.28
C ILE A 754 -6.24 24.98 -5.49
N ARG A 755 -6.36 26.29 -5.66
CA ARG A 755 -5.24 27.22 -5.65
C ARG A 755 -5.18 27.90 -4.29
N SER A 756 -4.25 27.48 -3.42
CA SER A 756 -4.11 28.00 -2.07
C SER A 756 -2.78 27.62 -1.43
N GLU A 757 -2.26 28.50 -0.57
CA GLU A 757 -1.14 28.23 0.33
C GLU A 757 -1.44 27.13 1.37
N LEU A 758 -2.72 26.74 1.54
CA LEU A 758 -3.16 25.72 2.51
C LEU A 758 -2.35 24.43 2.39
N PHE A 759 -2.27 23.81 1.22
CA PHE A 759 -1.57 22.53 1.06
C PHE A 759 -0.05 22.66 1.03
N ARG A 760 0.48 23.87 0.93
CA ARG A 760 1.91 24.16 1.08
C ARG A 760 2.30 24.22 2.55
N ARG A 761 1.47 24.87 3.39
CA ARG A 761 1.67 24.95 4.84
C ARG A 761 1.26 23.67 5.57
N TYR A 762 0.21 23.00 5.09
CA TYR A 762 -0.34 21.77 5.65
C TYR A 762 -0.35 20.65 4.60
N PRO A 763 0.82 20.14 4.19
CA PRO A 763 0.91 19.12 3.15
C PRO A 763 0.24 17.79 3.53
N THR A 764 0.08 17.55 4.84
CA THR A 764 -0.54 16.34 5.39
C THR A 764 -2.06 16.42 5.51
N SER A 765 -2.71 17.54 5.17
CA SER A 765 -4.18 17.67 5.24
C SER A 765 -4.91 16.55 4.51
N ILE A 766 -5.98 16.06 5.12
CA ILE A 766 -6.83 15.00 4.58
C ILE A 766 -7.90 15.65 3.72
N VAL A 767 -8.06 15.18 2.49
CA VAL A 767 -9.14 15.61 1.58
C VAL A 767 -9.96 14.39 1.17
N TYR A 768 -11.28 14.49 1.30
CA TYR A 768 -12.21 13.44 0.89
C TYR A 768 -13.58 14.03 0.54
N ALA A 769 -14.41 13.28 -0.18
CA ALA A 769 -15.80 13.63 -0.40
C ALA A 769 -16.71 12.79 0.49
N ALA A 770 -17.77 13.38 1.05
CA ALA A 770 -18.80 12.66 1.81
C ALA A 770 -20.18 12.98 1.25
N ALA A 771 -21.04 11.96 1.12
CA ALA A 771 -22.40 12.17 0.61
C ALA A 771 -23.18 13.12 1.52
N ALA A 772 -24.02 13.97 0.93
CA ALA A 772 -24.92 14.85 1.67
C ALA A 772 -26.11 14.05 2.20
N ILE A 773 -26.50 14.31 3.45
CA ILE A 773 -27.71 13.80 4.10
C ILE A 773 -28.49 14.96 4.71
N GLY A 774 -29.80 14.77 4.90
CA GLY A 774 -30.68 15.77 5.51
C GLY A 774 -31.72 16.31 4.53
N GLN A 775 -32.35 17.42 4.93
CA GLN A 775 -33.31 18.12 4.07
C GLN A 775 -32.54 19.06 3.11
N PRO A 776 -33.07 19.37 1.91
CA PRO A 776 -32.39 20.23 0.94
C PRO A 776 -31.95 21.61 1.46
N THR A 777 -32.63 22.14 2.48
CA THR A 777 -32.32 23.43 3.13
C THR A 777 -31.30 23.32 4.27
N ALA A 778 -30.96 22.11 4.70
CA ALA A 778 -30.09 21.84 5.85
C ALA A 778 -29.29 20.54 5.62
N LEU A 779 -28.51 20.53 4.53
CA LEU A 779 -27.64 19.41 4.18
C LEU A 779 -26.44 19.36 5.12
N ARG A 780 -26.03 18.15 5.50
CA ARG A 780 -24.81 17.88 6.27
C ARG A 780 -24.04 16.70 5.68
N PRO A 781 -22.72 16.62 5.84
CA PRO A 781 -21.94 15.49 5.34
C PRO A 781 -22.15 14.23 6.18
N ASP A 782 -22.46 13.10 5.54
CA ASP A 782 -22.42 11.77 6.14
C ASP A 782 -20.99 11.22 6.17
N HIS A 783 -20.18 11.76 7.08
CA HIS A 783 -18.78 11.39 7.23
C HIS A 783 -18.55 10.26 8.26
N ALA A 784 -19.59 9.88 9.01
CA ALA A 784 -19.54 8.78 9.97
C ALA A 784 -19.63 7.40 9.27
N ASN A 785 -20.38 7.34 8.17
CA ASN A 785 -20.55 6.13 7.39
C ASN A 785 -19.41 5.98 6.36
N ALA A 786 -18.58 4.94 6.55
CA ALA A 786 -17.44 4.70 5.65
C ALA A 786 -17.86 4.39 4.21
N GLN A 787 -19.09 3.94 3.96
CA GLN A 787 -19.57 3.61 2.61
C GLN A 787 -19.98 4.83 1.79
N THR A 788 -20.26 5.96 2.43
CA THR A 788 -20.63 7.23 1.78
C THR A 788 -19.45 8.19 1.63
N VAL A 789 -18.30 7.86 2.23
CA VAL A 789 -17.03 8.56 2.07
C VAL A 789 -16.28 8.07 0.82
N ARG A 790 -15.69 9.00 0.08
CA ARG A 790 -14.86 8.76 -1.12
C ARG A 790 -13.54 9.51 -0.98
N TYR A 791 -12.46 8.75 -0.89
CA TYR A 791 -11.10 9.30 -0.92
C TYR A 791 -10.62 9.53 -2.35
N PRO A 792 -9.69 10.46 -2.57
CA PRO A 792 -9.14 10.72 -3.90
C PRO A 792 -8.44 9.48 -4.47
N LEU A 793 -8.64 9.24 -5.77
CA LEU A 793 -7.93 8.24 -6.58
C LEU A 793 -6.49 8.65 -6.87
N PHE A 794 -6.21 9.95 -6.90
CA PHE A 794 -4.89 10.52 -7.10
C PHE A 794 -4.85 11.96 -6.56
N ARG A 795 -3.64 12.41 -6.22
CA ARG A 795 -3.33 13.79 -5.84
C ARG A 795 -2.21 14.29 -6.76
N GLY A 796 -2.33 15.52 -7.23
CA GLY A 796 -1.23 16.19 -7.92
C GLY A 796 -0.99 17.58 -7.37
N PHE A 797 0.23 18.08 -7.58
CA PHE A 797 0.68 19.39 -7.14
C PHE A 797 1.38 20.10 -8.29
N THR A 798 1.23 21.41 -8.35
CA THR A 798 1.92 22.28 -9.29
C THR A 798 2.31 23.55 -8.55
N GLU A 799 3.58 23.94 -8.68
CA GLU A 799 4.09 25.14 -8.03
C GLU A 799 3.40 26.40 -8.60
N PRO A 800 3.21 27.44 -7.77
CA PRO A 800 3.62 27.53 -6.36
C PRO A 800 2.59 26.97 -5.36
N ASP A 801 1.30 26.95 -5.69
CA ASP A 801 0.21 26.80 -4.70
C ASP A 801 -1.01 26.01 -5.23
N ILE A 802 -0.83 25.17 -6.25
CA ILE A 802 -1.95 24.47 -6.91
C ILE A 802 -1.93 23.00 -6.55
N THR A 803 -3.02 22.52 -5.96
CA THR A 803 -3.23 21.11 -5.64
C THR A 803 -4.52 20.63 -6.27
N PHE A 804 -4.52 19.44 -6.85
CA PHE A 804 -5.72 18.85 -7.41
C PHE A 804 -5.93 17.40 -6.98
N PHE A 805 -7.20 17.01 -6.85
CA PHE A 805 -7.62 15.72 -6.33
C PHE A 805 -8.65 15.09 -7.26
N GLY A 806 -8.36 13.88 -7.78
CA GLY A 806 -9.31 13.15 -8.62
C GLY A 806 -10.18 12.21 -7.81
N PHE A 807 -11.50 12.23 -7.99
CA PHE A 807 -12.47 11.38 -7.28
C PHE A 807 -13.19 10.44 -8.24
N ASP A 808 -13.59 9.26 -7.76
CA ASP A 808 -14.50 8.34 -8.48
C ASP A 808 -15.96 8.82 -8.39
N LEU A 809 -16.20 10.05 -8.86
CA LEU A 809 -17.49 10.73 -8.88
C LEU A 809 -17.68 11.40 -10.23
N THR A 810 -18.92 11.45 -10.70
CA THR A 810 -19.30 12.25 -11.87
C THR A 810 -19.81 13.63 -11.45
N LYS A 811 -19.81 14.60 -12.38
CA LYS A 811 -20.41 15.93 -12.18
C LYS A 811 -21.83 15.85 -11.60
N ALA A 812 -22.68 14.99 -12.16
CA ALA A 812 -24.07 14.84 -11.71
C ALA A 812 -24.17 14.28 -10.27
N GLN A 813 -23.28 13.37 -9.90
CA GLN A 813 -23.25 12.80 -8.55
C GLN A 813 -22.74 13.80 -7.51
N ILE A 814 -21.69 14.58 -7.83
CA ILE A 814 -21.10 15.50 -6.85
C ILE A 814 -22.04 16.68 -6.57
N VAL A 815 -22.63 17.29 -7.60
CA VAL A 815 -23.48 18.47 -7.48
C VAL A 815 -24.84 18.12 -6.84
N GLY A 816 -25.33 16.90 -7.12
CA GLY A 816 -26.67 16.47 -6.72
C GLY A 816 -27.75 17.04 -7.65
N GLY A 817 -28.96 16.48 -7.56
CA GLY A 817 -30.11 16.91 -8.38
C GLY A 817 -31.42 16.89 -7.59
N ALA A 818 -32.39 17.72 -8.00
CA ALA A 818 -33.70 17.80 -7.35
C ALA A 818 -34.61 16.57 -7.57
N GLN A 819 -34.30 15.71 -8.56
CA GLN A 819 -35.01 14.45 -8.79
C GLN A 819 -34.08 13.33 -9.29
N GLY A 820 -34.25 12.13 -8.74
CA GLY A 820 -34.09 10.87 -9.48
C GLY A 820 -32.85 10.04 -9.24
N ASP A 821 -31.65 10.51 -9.63
CA ASP A 821 -30.49 9.61 -9.81
C ASP A 821 -29.17 10.09 -9.17
N GLY A 822 -29.06 11.37 -8.78
CA GLY A 822 -27.81 11.99 -8.27
C GLY A 822 -27.69 12.08 -6.75
N GLY A 823 -28.74 11.74 -5.99
CA GLY A 823 -28.80 11.99 -4.54
C GLY A 823 -28.73 13.48 -4.19
N LEU A 824 -28.48 13.78 -2.91
CA LEU A 824 -28.38 15.15 -2.39
C LEU A 824 -27.03 15.84 -2.71
N GLY A 825 -26.16 15.21 -3.50
CA GLY A 825 -24.80 15.70 -3.77
C GLY A 825 -23.77 15.23 -2.74
N TYR A 826 -22.56 15.78 -2.83
CA TYR A 826 -21.44 15.50 -1.94
C TYR A 826 -20.84 16.80 -1.39
N PHE A 827 -20.34 16.71 -0.17
CA PHE A 827 -19.45 17.69 0.42
C PHE A 827 -18.01 17.33 0.12
N LEU A 828 -17.24 18.31 -0.36
CA LEU A 828 -15.78 18.26 -0.30
C LEU A 828 -15.36 18.60 1.13
N ILE A 829 -14.64 17.69 1.77
CA ILE A 829 -14.13 17.86 3.12
C ILE A 829 -12.62 18.04 3.06
N ILE A 830 -12.14 19.10 3.70
CA ILE A 830 -10.73 19.37 3.94
C ILE A 830 -10.54 19.37 5.46
N GLN A 831 -9.62 18.54 5.94
CA GLN A 831 -9.43 18.30 7.35
C GLN A 831 -7.94 18.36 7.72
N GLN A 832 -7.63 19.04 8.82
CA GLN A 832 -6.32 18.95 9.44
C GLN A 832 -6.10 17.54 10.02
N GLN A 833 -4.84 17.11 10.11
CA GLN A 833 -4.48 15.80 10.65
C GLN A 833 -4.76 15.70 12.15
N PRO A 834 -5.64 14.81 12.63
CA PRO A 834 -5.93 14.69 14.06
C PRO A 834 -4.80 14.07 14.89
N GLY A 835 -3.90 13.33 14.22
CA GLY A 835 -2.81 12.61 14.86
C GLY A 835 -1.70 13.52 15.40
N GLU A 836 -1.56 14.73 14.88
CA GLU A 836 -0.50 15.69 15.22
C GLU A 836 -1.10 16.81 16.10
N PRO A 837 -1.13 16.66 17.45
CA PRO A 837 -1.71 17.68 18.31
C PRO A 837 -0.88 18.96 18.21
N SER A 838 -1.59 20.08 18.22
CA SER A 838 -1.02 21.42 18.29
C SER A 838 -1.53 22.08 19.56
N PHE A 839 -0.71 22.96 20.14
CA PHE A 839 -1.08 23.72 21.33
C PHE A 839 -0.91 25.20 21.03
N GLY A 840 -1.78 26.05 21.54
CA GLY A 840 -1.77 27.48 21.24
C GLY A 840 -3.06 28.14 21.63
N LEU A 841 -3.20 29.40 21.24
CA LEU A 841 -4.41 30.20 21.43
C LEU A 841 -4.71 30.92 20.12
N ASP A 842 -6.00 31.07 19.79
CA ASP A 842 -6.36 31.65 18.50
C ASP A 842 -6.04 33.14 18.43
N LEU A 843 -5.90 33.63 17.20
CA LEU A 843 -5.85 35.06 16.92
C LEU A 843 -7.28 35.57 17.02
N GLY A 844 -7.54 36.55 17.89
CA GLY A 844 -8.84 37.21 17.92
C GLY A 844 -9.11 37.99 16.63
N ASP A 845 -10.38 38.31 16.39
CA ASP A 845 -10.82 39.14 15.26
C ASP A 845 -10.04 40.47 15.18
N ALA A 846 -9.93 41.03 13.97
CA ALA A 846 -9.28 42.31 13.73
C ALA A 846 -9.87 43.41 14.65
N ILE A 847 -9.05 43.88 15.58
CA ILE A 847 -9.45 44.75 16.69
C ILE A 847 -9.89 46.11 16.15
N LYS A 848 -11.11 46.54 16.48
CA LYS A 848 -11.51 47.96 16.41
C LYS A 848 -11.27 48.61 17.78
N VAL A 849 -10.86 49.88 17.78
CA VAL A 849 -10.60 50.63 19.02
C VAL A 849 -11.87 50.68 19.87
N GLY A 850 -11.82 50.07 21.06
CA GLY A 850 -12.93 50.03 22.02
C GLY A 850 -13.62 48.68 22.20
N ASP A 851 -13.27 47.64 21.43
CA ASP A 851 -13.91 46.33 21.54
C ASP A 851 -13.48 45.56 22.81
N THR A 852 -14.48 45.11 23.57
CA THR A 852 -14.33 44.05 24.56
C THR A 852 -14.15 42.70 23.86
N PRO A 853 -13.30 41.80 24.37
CA PRO A 853 -13.18 40.44 23.82
C PRO A 853 -14.55 39.73 23.82
N VAL A 854 -14.79 38.89 22.82
CA VAL A 854 -15.99 38.03 22.77
C VAL A 854 -16.03 37.16 24.04
N PRO A 855 -17.20 37.00 24.70
CA PRO A 855 -17.30 36.10 25.85
C PRO A 855 -16.85 34.68 25.50
N ILE A 856 -16.09 34.05 26.41
CA ILE A 856 -15.65 32.66 26.27
C ILE A 856 -16.80 31.76 26.74
N GLU A 857 -17.41 31.00 25.83
CA GLU A 857 -18.42 29.99 26.15
C GLU A 857 -17.76 28.60 26.29
N SER A 858 -16.75 28.33 25.48
CA SER A 858 -15.91 27.14 25.48
C SER A 858 -14.44 27.53 25.56
N TRP A 859 -13.58 26.65 26.08
CA TRP A 859 -12.13 26.91 26.06
C TRP A 859 -11.57 27.09 24.64
N ASN A 860 -12.27 26.60 23.62
CA ASN A 860 -11.91 26.84 22.21
C ASN A 860 -12.10 28.31 21.78
N ASP A 861 -12.86 29.11 22.53
CA ASP A 861 -13.02 30.54 22.23
C ASP A 861 -11.87 31.38 22.82
N LEU A 862 -10.92 30.75 23.53
CA LEU A 862 -9.81 31.43 24.20
C LEU A 862 -8.75 31.89 23.21
N THR A 863 -8.80 33.18 22.88
CA THR A 863 -7.76 33.87 22.09
C THR A 863 -6.69 34.56 22.96
N TRP A 864 -5.55 34.91 22.34
CA TRP A 864 -4.49 35.72 22.98
C TRP A 864 -4.97 37.05 23.57
N ARG A 865 -6.07 37.62 23.04
CA ARG A 865 -6.65 38.90 23.49
C ARG A 865 -7.27 38.81 24.89
N HIS A 866 -7.69 37.62 25.33
CA HIS A 866 -8.28 37.39 26.65
C HIS A 866 -7.25 37.42 27.78
N LEU A 867 -5.95 37.27 27.46
CA LEU A 867 -4.88 37.24 28.45
C LEU A 867 -4.39 38.63 28.89
N VAL A 868 -4.93 39.69 28.28
CA VAL A 868 -4.45 41.06 28.45
C VAL A 868 -5.62 42.03 28.57
N ARG A 869 -5.40 43.16 29.24
CA ARG A 869 -6.43 44.18 29.47
C ARG A 869 -6.53 45.17 28.33
N SER A 870 -5.45 45.35 27.57
CA SER A 870 -5.36 46.32 26.48
C SER A 870 -4.57 45.79 25.29
N GLU A 871 -4.75 46.40 24.12
CA GLU A 871 -3.98 46.08 22.92
C GLU A 871 -2.48 46.41 23.07
N ALA A 872 -2.14 47.50 23.80
CA ALA A 872 -0.74 47.83 24.10
C ALA A 872 -0.07 46.74 24.96
N GLU A 873 -0.81 46.15 25.90
CA GLU A 873 -0.33 45.01 26.68
C GLU A 873 -0.21 43.76 25.79
N LEU A 874 -1.15 43.53 24.87
CA LEU A 874 -1.04 42.45 23.88
C LEU A 874 0.26 42.56 23.11
N MET A 875 0.56 43.73 22.53
CA MET A 875 1.75 43.97 21.70
C MET A 875 3.08 43.79 22.45
N THR A 876 3.09 43.90 23.78
CA THR A 876 4.29 43.73 24.61
C THR A 876 4.35 42.36 25.29
N LEU A 877 3.30 41.55 25.19
CA LEU A 877 3.23 40.21 25.76
C LEU A 877 4.13 39.25 24.97
N SER A 878 5.22 38.81 25.60
CA SER A 878 6.11 37.79 25.02
C SER A 878 5.73 36.37 25.37
N HIS A 879 5.21 36.12 26.58
CA HIS A 879 4.83 34.79 27.07
C HIS A 879 3.48 34.84 27.79
N VAL A 880 2.73 33.74 27.75
CA VAL A 880 1.55 33.56 28.61
C VAL A 880 1.99 33.62 30.07
N ARG A 881 1.23 34.35 30.88
CA ARG A 881 1.42 34.43 32.33
C ARG A 881 0.21 33.83 33.02
N VAL A 882 0.40 32.69 33.70
CA VAL A 882 -0.69 31.94 34.36
C VAL A 882 -1.33 32.79 35.45
N ALA A 883 -0.53 33.54 36.21
CA ALA A 883 -1.00 34.41 37.29
C ALA A 883 -1.81 35.64 36.82
N LEU A 884 -1.74 36.02 35.53
CA LEU A 884 -2.42 37.20 34.97
C LEU A 884 -3.81 36.93 34.41
N GLY A 885 -4.50 35.88 34.86
CA GLY A 885 -5.95 35.68 34.63
C GLY A 885 -6.84 36.74 35.30
N GLN A 886 -6.49 38.04 35.16
CA GLN A 886 -7.27 39.20 35.55
C GLN A 886 -7.48 40.12 34.34
N PRO A 887 -8.72 40.26 33.81
CA PRO A 887 -9.97 39.78 34.41
C PRO A 887 -10.05 38.25 34.48
N SER A 888 -10.76 37.74 35.49
CA SER A 888 -10.99 36.30 35.68
C SER A 888 -11.58 35.73 34.39
N LEU A 889 -10.84 34.83 33.74
CA LEU A 889 -11.40 34.03 32.64
C LEU A 889 -12.65 33.32 33.21
N PRO A 890 -13.80 33.38 32.52
CA PRO A 890 -15.03 32.83 33.04
C PRO A 890 -14.86 31.33 33.32
N ASP A 891 -15.42 30.86 34.44
CA ASP A 891 -15.47 29.44 34.78
C ASP A 891 -16.45 28.74 33.83
N THR A 892 -15.98 28.30 32.68
CA THR A 892 -16.77 27.54 31.70
C THR A 892 -16.86 26.06 32.06
N SER A 893 -16.58 25.65 33.31
CA SER A 893 -16.70 24.24 33.74
C SER A 893 -18.10 23.64 33.60
N ALA A 894 -19.11 24.45 33.24
CA ALA A 894 -20.42 23.99 32.79
C ALA A 894 -20.41 23.31 31.39
N ASN A 895 -19.36 23.51 30.57
CA ASN A 895 -19.25 22.97 29.21
C ASN A 895 -18.16 21.89 29.11
N ARG A 896 -18.60 20.61 29.07
CA ARG A 896 -17.91 19.33 28.71
C ARG A 896 -16.48 19.01 29.17
N SER A 897 -15.58 19.97 29.41
CA SER A 897 -14.26 19.77 29.97
C SER A 897 -14.21 20.32 31.39
N GLU A 898 -13.97 19.46 32.39
CA GLU A 898 -13.74 19.85 33.80
C GLU A 898 -12.44 20.67 34.02
N ALA A 899 -11.78 21.10 32.93
CA ALA A 899 -10.52 21.81 32.95
C ALA A 899 -10.68 23.25 33.46
N ARG A 900 -9.70 23.69 34.26
CA ARG A 900 -9.67 24.97 34.96
C ARG A 900 -8.31 25.62 34.80
N TRP A 901 -8.29 26.86 34.28
CA TRP A 901 -7.06 27.63 34.06
C TRP A 901 -6.23 27.74 35.34
N GLY A 902 -4.91 27.54 35.22
CA GLY A 902 -3.98 27.65 36.34
C GLY A 902 -4.07 26.57 37.42
N THR A 903 -4.83 25.49 37.21
CA THR A 903 -4.93 24.39 38.20
C THR A 903 -3.68 23.50 38.19
N ASN A 904 -3.39 22.85 37.07
CA ASN A 904 -2.19 22.01 36.87
C ASN A 904 -1.90 21.89 35.36
N ALA A 905 -0.79 21.23 35.01
CA ALA A 905 -0.36 21.11 33.61
C ALA A 905 -1.36 20.36 32.72
N ALA A 906 -2.07 19.36 33.25
CA ALA A 906 -3.07 18.62 32.47
C ALA A 906 -4.26 19.50 32.08
N HIS A 907 -4.71 20.37 32.98
CA HIS A 907 -5.76 21.35 32.70
C HIS A 907 -5.29 22.36 31.65
N MET A 908 -4.06 22.87 31.80
CA MET A 908 -3.47 23.81 30.83
C MET A 908 -3.32 23.19 29.45
N ALA A 909 -2.85 21.93 29.37
CA ALA A 909 -2.75 21.18 28.12
C ALA A 909 -4.13 20.97 27.47
N CYS A 910 -5.16 20.66 28.26
CA CYS A 910 -6.53 20.52 27.77
C CYS A 910 -7.07 21.84 27.20
N ILE A 911 -6.86 22.96 27.91
CA ILE A 911 -7.35 24.29 27.50
C ILE A 911 -6.64 24.80 26.24
N THR A 912 -5.34 24.54 26.13
CA THR A 912 -4.52 25.06 25.03
C THR A 912 -4.42 24.11 23.85
N LEU A 913 -5.03 22.91 23.92
CA LEU A 913 -5.08 21.96 22.83
C LEU A 913 -5.91 22.53 21.68
N GLN A 914 -5.27 22.68 20.53
CA GLN A 914 -5.93 23.13 19.31
C GLN A 914 -6.64 21.95 18.65
N HIS A 915 -7.96 22.11 18.45
CA HIS A 915 -8.78 21.07 17.85
C HIS A 915 -8.56 21.03 16.33
N PRO A 916 -8.37 19.83 15.73
CA PRO A 916 -8.22 19.72 14.29
C PRO A 916 -9.43 20.28 13.56
N VAL A 917 -9.19 21.26 12.70
CA VAL A 917 -10.25 21.89 11.92
C VAL A 917 -10.73 20.94 10.82
N ARG A 918 -12.06 20.80 10.71
CA ARG A 918 -12.71 20.11 9.60
C ARG A 918 -13.65 21.08 8.90
N PHE A 919 -13.45 21.23 7.61
CA PHE A 919 -14.26 22.09 6.77
C PHE A 919 -14.96 21.28 5.69
N ALA A 920 -16.21 21.64 5.40
CA ALA A 920 -17.04 20.97 4.41
C ALA A 920 -17.69 22.01 3.49
N ILE A 921 -17.41 21.94 2.19
CA ILE A 921 -18.10 22.73 1.16
C ILE A 921 -19.01 21.81 0.37
N HIS A 922 -20.29 22.17 0.22
CA HIS A 922 -21.17 21.42 -0.65
C HIS A 922 -20.85 21.76 -2.11
N ALA A 923 -20.82 20.76 -3.01
CA ALA A 923 -20.38 20.99 -4.38
C ALA A 923 -21.29 21.95 -5.19
N ASN A 924 -22.55 22.14 -4.79
CA ASN A 924 -23.43 23.15 -5.40
C ASN A 924 -23.04 24.60 -5.08
N GLN A 925 -22.20 24.82 -4.07
CA GLN A 925 -21.63 26.13 -3.73
C GLN A 925 -20.36 26.39 -4.53
N LEU A 926 -19.76 25.37 -5.16
CA LEU A 926 -18.58 25.56 -5.99
C LEU A 926 -18.97 26.25 -7.30
N PRO A 927 -18.18 27.22 -7.77
CA PRO A 927 -18.54 28.01 -8.93
C PRO A 927 -18.36 27.13 -10.17
N LEU A 928 -19.43 26.95 -10.93
CA LEU A 928 -19.35 26.37 -12.26
C LEU A 928 -18.90 27.46 -13.24
N THR A 929 -18.07 27.11 -14.21
CA THR A 929 -17.60 28.11 -15.18
C THR A 929 -18.72 28.52 -16.14
N GLY A 930 -19.06 29.81 -16.16
CA GLY A 930 -20.08 30.40 -17.04
C GLY A 930 -21.41 30.80 -16.37
N SER A 931 -21.48 30.92 -15.05
CA SER A 931 -22.61 31.54 -14.33
C SER A 931 -22.34 33.00 -13.97
#